data_AF-A0A844M118-F1
#
_entry.id   AF-A0A844M118-F1
#
_cell.length_a   1.000
_cell.length_b   1.000
_cell.length_c   1.000
_cell.angle_alpha   90.00
_cell.angle_beta   90.00
_cell.angle_gamma   90.00
#
_symmetry.space_group_name_H-M   'P 1'
#
loop_
_entity.id
_entity.type
_entity.pdbx_description
1 polymer ?
#
loop_
_entity_poly.entity_id
_entity_poly.type
_entity_poly.pdbx_seq_one_letter_code
_entity_poly.pdbx_strand_id
1 'polypeptide(L)'
;EVAIDTNGDGTPDYTVTADASGNYSVDTSAAPLTNGETVSATATDEDGTSEPGTSEAPNLNEAPILTGDFQAEVVENYSTIITTTDLDFTDPDAEDIASEVTFTVTDLTNGVLMVDGTAATSFTGQQLADGQVSFAHDGSNVTDANNQASFSVIVEDGNEDVSAPVPQEFTVNIVPLAEITNITVTDNVNAGIELPGTLPNTATNISGVASLNYGDDYVYSGGIVADSDNASPSQQELTNDTTPTMTVTIDNLLVSGYQTLQIIRTTFVTNQVIDDQGNITEVNEVSGVQTVFESTDSTLTSFDYTETALPETYGTTYQYEARIVNIDDETSITTTEVDTRLDSTEATSFELDTIEEALLVSDVVQGGTTQNPVLTISGVNAEQGTVVAYSYTNVSGEYVFNPTGGPDGNGIITSEPVDADGNWSLTLTGDDARAYLAINDVDNYVGLDETNATPRTDSNGNEVYDEFLPLGFVDQAGNATDPNNPIKLYYFDYYLGEGGIDIDLNPLDRPRGAENTLSDGTAQFTTNFDDDRQIIYVAGEIGTIGVGASNNFTINLAGGDDVLNVEGDLNANVIVNMGTGNDSYVGDGLVGVGSATQVNLGAGDNQILTLDNDGLAISTIAITAEGDGNNLIDINSDSVNSINASTITFTNGDDTILTRGGIANSTVRLGNGVNQILVGNDIDDSFIYTGDNNDVVVITNTSSTAGSLQNTTLNLGNGDNTVSVNNNVRSGSFITTGTGNDTLTVGDAILNATINLGDGTNIITVEVGITNNADIDTGSGVDTITVGGNVLDSANISTGAEADTVNIAGGMSNAAQILTGTGNDTVTIEGVLAGQNSRIDLGEGDDTLVVGGNLSDQPTILAGSGNDTLTFNGAILSTVDNIDLGAGDDVMNAAARMDGRVDGGVGNDTFNITGSGESISLDDLINIENINLNGFGRILNDVNRDALTNDLFIQGDSSDRVNIGRQNLTGTNTSETSANGGGTWSDTGDFAQDGVTYDVWTNSNGNGNDYTVYIEQGINVI
;
A
#
# COMPACT_ATOMS: atom_id res chain seq x y z
N GLU A 1 -37.44 -24.66 100.02
CA GLU A 1 -38.05 -25.53 98.98
C GLU A 1 -38.50 -24.65 97.83
N VAL A 2 -38.35 -25.09 96.58
CA VAL A 2 -38.79 -24.37 95.38
C VAL A 2 -39.78 -25.27 94.65
N ALA A 3 -40.99 -24.76 94.48
CA ALA A 3 -42.08 -25.37 93.77
C ALA A 3 -42.14 -24.76 92.36
N ILE A 4 -42.01 -25.59 91.34
CA ILE A 4 -41.93 -25.21 89.93
C ILE A 4 -43.16 -25.77 89.24
N ASP A 5 -43.97 -24.90 88.68
CA ASP A 5 -45.14 -25.20 87.86
C ASP A 5 -44.77 -24.87 86.41
N THR A 6 -44.64 -25.92 85.58
CA THR A 6 -44.21 -25.83 84.19
C THR A 6 -45.36 -25.66 83.21
N ASN A 7 -46.61 -25.77 83.65
CA ASN A 7 -47.80 -25.72 82.80
C ASN A 7 -48.80 -24.60 83.18
N GLY A 8 -48.59 -23.95 84.33
CA GLY A 8 -49.36 -22.80 84.81
C GLY A 8 -50.70 -23.13 85.47
N ASP A 9 -51.00 -24.39 85.83
CA ASP A 9 -52.27 -24.76 86.48
C ASP A 9 -52.39 -24.34 87.96
N GLY A 10 -51.27 -23.90 88.55
CA GLY A 10 -51.15 -23.49 89.96
C GLY A 10 -50.75 -24.63 90.91
N THR A 11 -50.54 -25.84 90.39
CA THR A 11 -50.00 -26.99 91.11
C THR A 11 -48.55 -27.23 90.68
N PRO A 12 -47.59 -27.36 91.61
CA PRO A 12 -46.20 -27.60 91.22
C PRO A 12 -46.02 -28.98 90.58
N ASP A 13 -45.59 -29.01 89.31
CA ASP A 13 -45.17 -30.21 88.60
C ASP A 13 -43.92 -30.83 89.24
N TYR A 14 -42.99 -29.95 89.66
CA TYR A 14 -41.73 -30.32 90.28
C TYR A 14 -41.51 -29.56 91.58
N THR A 15 -40.87 -30.23 92.55
CA THR A 15 -40.51 -29.61 93.82
C THR A 15 -39.08 -30.01 94.17
N VAL A 16 -38.21 -29.02 94.33
CA VAL A 16 -36.77 -29.18 94.57
C VAL A 16 -36.31 -28.33 95.76
N THR A 17 -35.12 -28.60 96.29
CA THR A 17 -34.54 -27.76 97.34
C THR A 17 -33.45 -26.89 96.75
N ALA A 18 -33.61 -25.58 96.82
CA ALA A 18 -32.55 -24.64 96.45
C ALA A 18 -31.30 -24.83 97.32
N ASP A 19 -30.13 -24.55 96.76
CA ASP A 19 -28.86 -24.57 97.48
C ASP A 19 -28.71 -23.39 98.47
N ALA A 20 -27.59 -23.36 99.19
CA ALA A 20 -27.31 -22.31 100.18
C ALA A 20 -27.10 -20.90 99.58
N SER A 21 -27.13 -20.75 98.25
CA SER A 21 -27.10 -19.48 97.52
C SER A 21 -28.41 -19.17 96.79
N GLY A 22 -29.43 -20.04 96.90
CA GLY A 22 -30.76 -19.85 96.31
C GLY A 22 -30.94 -20.48 94.93
N ASN A 23 -29.94 -21.17 94.38
CA ASN A 23 -30.04 -21.77 93.04
C ASN A 23 -30.73 -23.13 93.09
N TYR A 24 -31.44 -23.47 92.01
CA TYR A 24 -32.10 -24.76 91.84
C TYR A 24 -32.05 -25.18 90.36
N SER A 25 -32.28 -26.46 90.10
CA SER A 25 -32.35 -27.04 88.76
C SER A 25 -33.34 -28.21 88.76
N VAL A 26 -34.00 -28.42 87.63
CA VAL A 26 -34.97 -29.48 87.39
C VAL A 26 -34.69 -30.11 86.03
N ASP A 27 -34.87 -31.42 85.93
CA ASP A 27 -34.80 -32.17 84.67
C ASP A 27 -36.23 -32.39 84.17
N THR A 28 -36.59 -31.71 83.08
CA THR A 28 -37.91 -31.79 82.43
C THR A 28 -37.97 -32.85 81.33
N SER A 29 -36.93 -33.65 81.10
CA SER A 29 -36.87 -34.61 79.97
C SER A 29 -37.99 -35.67 79.94
N ALA A 30 -38.65 -35.93 81.08
CA ALA A 30 -39.80 -36.82 81.16
C ALA A 30 -41.10 -36.21 80.60
N ALA A 31 -41.20 -34.88 80.54
CA ALA A 31 -42.27 -34.10 79.94
C ALA A 31 -41.65 -32.79 79.38
N PRO A 32 -41.01 -32.85 78.18
CA PRO A 32 -40.31 -31.71 77.61
C PRO A 32 -41.24 -30.51 77.40
N LEU A 33 -40.72 -29.31 77.65
CA LEU A 33 -41.43 -28.06 77.40
C LEU A 33 -41.58 -27.84 75.89
N THR A 34 -42.69 -27.24 75.48
CA THR A 34 -42.85 -26.71 74.12
C THR A 34 -42.20 -25.35 73.99
N ASN A 35 -41.86 -24.96 72.76
CA ASN A 35 -41.16 -23.71 72.52
C ASN A 35 -41.99 -22.48 72.97
N GLY A 36 -41.37 -21.54 73.69
CA GLY A 36 -42.03 -20.36 74.27
C GLY A 36 -42.95 -20.65 75.47
N GLU A 37 -43.01 -21.88 75.98
CA GLU A 37 -43.91 -22.24 77.09
C GLU A 37 -43.45 -21.60 78.43
N THR A 38 -44.38 -20.93 79.12
CA THR A 38 -44.07 -20.17 80.35
C THR A 38 -43.98 -21.06 81.58
N VAL A 39 -42.78 -21.15 82.17
CA VAL A 39 -42.52 -21.82 83.45
C VAL A 39 -42.60 -20.82 84.61
N SER A 40 -43.20 -21.21 85.73
CA SER A 40 -43.26 -20.40 86.96
C SER A 40 -42.68 -21.14 88.16
N ALA A 41 -42.11 -20.40 89.12
CA ALA A 41 -41.52 -20.98 90.33
C ALA A 41 -41.72 -20.11 91.58
N THR A 42 -42.07 -20.73 92.71
CA THR A 42 -42.21 -20.11 94.03
C THR A 42 -41.26 -20.76 95.03
N ALA A 43 -40.66 -19.97 95.93
CA ALA A 43 -39.74 -20.45 96.95
C ALA A 43 -40.36 -20.33 98.36
N THR A 44 -40.21 -21.36 99.19
CA THR A 44 -40.70 -21.41 100.60
C THR A 44 -39.58 -21.74 101.57
N ASP A 45 -39.51 -21.01 102.69
CA ASP A 45 -38.61 -21.25 103.82
C ASP A 45 -39.35 -21.20 105.18
N GLU A 46 -38.62 -21.04 106.30
CA GLU A 46 -39.22 -20.98 107.65
C GLU A 46 -39.96 -19.66 107.94
N ASP A 47 -39.70 -18.59 107.18
CA ASP A 47 -40.34 -17.26 107.32
C ASP A 47 -41.53 -17.07 106.35
N GLY A 48 -41.58 -17.77 105.21
CA GLY A 48 -42.76 -17.82 104.34
C GLY A 48 -42.54 -18.35 102.91
N THR A 49 -43.55 -18.15 102.04
CA THR A 49 -43.50 -18.43 100.60
C THR A 49 -43.40 -17.12 99.81
N SER A 50 -42.57 -17.08 98.75
CA SER A 50 -42.44 -15.96 97.81
C SER A 50 -43.60 -15.86 96.83
N GLU A 51 -43.75 -14.71 96.20
CA GLU A 51 -44.48 -14.60 94.93
C GLU A 51 -43.77 -15.42 93.82
N PRO A 52 -44.47 -15.83 92.74
CA PRO A 52 -43.86 -16.57 91.64
C PRO A 52 -42.93 -15.70 90.78
N GLY A 53 -41.78 -16.25 90.39
CA GLY A 53 -41.00 -15.78 89.24
C GLY A 53 -41.30 -16.61 87.99
N THR A 54 -41.21 -16.03 86.80
CA THR A 54 -41.55 -16.69 85.52
C THR A 54 -40.45 -16.56 84.46
N SER A 55 -40.37 -17.52 83.54
CA SER A 55 -39.48 -17.55 82.38
C SER A 55 -40.09 -18.39 81.24
N GLU A 56 -39.49 -18.44 80.05
CA GLU A 56 -40.01 -19.14 78.86
C GLU A 56 -38.94 -20.08 78.27
N ALA A 57 -39.37 -21.13 77.56
CA ALA A 57 -38.49 -22.12 76.92
C ALA A 57 -37.93 -21.65 75.55
N PRO A 58 -36.71 -22.07 75.14
CA PRO A 58 -36.03 -21.58 73.92
C PRO A 58 -36.42 -22.30 72.61
N ASN A 59 -36.24 -21.61 71.48
CA ASN A 59 -36.44 -22.09 70.10
C ASN A 59 -35.44 -23.19 69.68
N LEU A 60 -35.79 -23.91 68.60
CA LEU A 60 -34.95 -24.87 67.88
C LEU A 60 -35.02 -24.53 66.38
N ASN A 61 -33.88 -24.59 65.69
CA ASN A 61 -33.70 -24.21 64.28
C ASN A 61 -34.31 -25.23 63.30
N GLU A 62 -34.83 -24.78 62.16
CA GLU A 62 -35.19 -25.58 60.98
C GLU A 62 -34.31 -25.18 59.77
N ALA A 63 -34.09 -26.06 58.79
CA ALA A 63 -33.16 -25.79 57.68
C ALA A 63 -33.82 -25.06 56.48
N PRO A 64 -33.08 -24.18 55.76
CA PRO A 64 -33.59 -23.44 54.60
C PRO A 64 -34.02 -24.35 53.45
N ILE A 65 -35.07 -23.92 52.72
CA ILE A 65 -35.63 -24.64 51.57
C ILE A 65 -35.31 -23.87 50.28
N LEU A 66 -34.64 -24.52 49.34
CA LEU A 66 -34.41 -23.99 47.99
C LEU A 66 -35.72 -23.73 47.23
N THR A 67 -35.79 -22.58 46.57
CA THR A 67 -36.87 -22.15 45.68
C THR A 67 -36.27 -21.61 44.36
N GLY A 68 -37.14 -21.33 43.38
CA GLY A 68 -36.77 -21.03 42.00
C GLY A 68 -37.24 -22.12 41.03
N ASP A 69 -36.88 -22.01 39.76
CA ASP A 69 -37.07 -23.07 38.76
C ASP A 69 -35.80 -23.89 38.44
N PHE A 70 -34.66 -23.45 39.00
CA PHE A 70 -33.32 -24.03 38.88
C PHE A 70 -32.79 -24.05 37.44
N GLN A 71 -33.17 -23.06 36.63
CA GLN A 71 -32.72 -22.92 35.24
C GLN A 71 -32.25 -21.51 34.91
N ALA A 72 -31.21 -21.42 34.07
CA ALA A 72 -30.80 -20.17 33.42
C ALA A 72 -30.54 -20.40 31.93
N GLU A 73 -30.34 -19.30 31.20
CA GLU A 73 -29.90 -19.31 29.80
C GLU A 73 -28.67 -18.40 29.67
N VAL A 74 -27.66 -18.87 28.94
CA VAL A 74 -26.41 -18.15 28.67
C VAL A 74 -26.05 -18.30 27.19
N VAL A 75 -25.49 -17.26 26.58
CA VAL A 75 -24.88 -17.37 25.24
C VAL A 75 -23.48 -17.95 25.40
N GLU A 76 -23.08 -18.82 24.49
CA GLU A 76 -21.73 -19.37 24.44
C GLU A 76 -20.66 -18.26 24.45
N ASN A 77 -19.64 -18.41 25.31
CA ASN A 77 -18.59 -17.43 25.64
C ASN A 77 -19.02 -16.21 26.48
N TYR A 78 -20.31 -16.03 26.76
CA TYR A 78 -20.81 -14.91 27.59
C TYR A 78 -21.16 -15.34 29.02
N SER A 79 -21.64 -14.38 29.81
CA SER A 79 -22.12 -14.60 31.18
C SER A 79 -23.56 -14.13 31.37
N THR A 80 -24.27 -14.80 32.28
CA THR A 80 -25.67 -14.52 32.63
C THR A 80 -25.80 -14.37 34.15
N ILE A 81 -26.59 -13.41 34.62
CA ILE A 81 -26.83 -13.20 36.05
C ILE A 81 -27.82 -14.27 36.54
N ILE A 82 -27.49 -14.96 37.63
CA ILE A 82 -28.43 -15.87 38.31
C ILE A 82 -29.28 -15.01 39.24
N THR A 83 -30.59 -15.01 39.01
CA THR A 83 -31.55 -14.16 39.73
C THR A 83 -32.39 -14.96 40.73
N THR A 84 -33.13 -14.24 41.59
CA THR A 84 -34.04 -14.86 42.57
C THR A 84 -35.29 -15.51 41.98
N THR A 85 -35.51 -15.47 40.65
CA THR A 85 -36.50 -16.35 40.01
C THR A 85 -35.93 -17.73 39.70
N ASP A 86 -34.63 -17.79 39.48
CA ASP A 86 -33.92 -18.96 38.96
C ASP A 86 -33.45 -19.82 40.14
N LEU A 87 -32.93 -19.15 41.17
CA LEU A 87 -32.49 -19.74 42.43
C LEU A 87 -32.76 -18.75 43.58
N ASP A 88 -33.44 -19.19 44.63
CA ASP A 88 -33.67 -18.44 45.86
C ASP A 88 -33.86 -19.43 47.04
N PHE A 89 -34.21 -18.94 48.22
CA PHE A 89 -34.55 -19.78 49.38
C PHE A 89 -35.75 -19.22 50.16
N THR A 90 -36.37 -20.08 50.97
CA THR A 90 -37.28 -19.68 52.03
C THR A 90 -36.95 -20.42 53.31
N ASP A 91 -36.84 -19.68 54.41
CA ASP A 91 -36.60 -20.24 55.73
C ASP A 91 -37.89 -20.30 56.58
N PRO A 92 -38.18 -21.41 57.29
CA PRO A 92 -39.23 -21.45 58.32
C PRO A 92 -38.96 -20.54 59.52
N ASP A 93 -37.69 -20.29 59.89
CA ASP A 93 -37.31 -19.47 61.03
C ASP A 93 -37.31 -17.96 60.66
N ALA A 94 -38.07 -17.20 61.43
CA ALA A 94 -38.45 -15.82 61.06
C ALA A 94 -37.40 -14.75 61.42
N GLU A 95 -36.24 -15.14 61.95
CA GLU A 95 -35.16 -14.22 62.35
C GLU A 95 -34.00 -14.23 61.35
N ASP A 96 -33.89 -15.24 60.48
CA ASP A 96 -32.76 -15.41 59.56
C ASP A 96 -32.81 -14.45 58.37
N ILE A 97 -31.69 -13.77 58.15
CA ILE A 97 -31.55 -12.73 57.13
C ILE A 97 -30.66 -13.22 55.98
N ALA A 98 -30.95 -12.79 54.76
CA ALA A 98 -30.29 -13.27 53.54
C ALA A 98 -28.75 -13.12 53.53
N SER A 99 -28.17 -12.25 54.37
CA SER A 99 -26.73 -12.12 54.53
C SER A 99 -26.05 -13.25 55.30
N GLU A 100 -26.81 -14.05 56.05
CA GLU A 100 -26.31 -15.13 56.91
C GLU A 100 -26.49 -16.50 56.23
N VAL A 101 -27.53 -16.65 55.39
CA VAL A 101 -27.72 -17.82 54.52
C VAL A 101 -26.68 -17.89 53.39
N THR A 102 -26.06 -19.05 53.23
CA THR A 102 -24.98 -19.36 52.28
C THR A 102 -25.37 -20.49 51.34
N PHE A 103 -25.23 -20.23 50.04
CA PHE A 103 -25.31 -21.22 48.97
C PHE A 103 -23.91 -21.79 48.69
N THR A 104 -23.81 -23.09 48.44
CA THR A 104 -22.58 -23.79 48.02
C THR A 104 -22.82 -24.52 46.71
N VAL A 105 -21.89 -24.36 45.76
CA VAL A 105 -21.97 -24.93 44.40
C VAL A 105 -20.88 -25.99 44.20
N THR A 106 -21.28 -27.10 43.58
CA THR A 106 -20.47 -28.30 43.34
C THR A 106 -20.77 -28.89 41.96
N ASP A 107 -19.95 -29.83 41.48
CA ASP A 107 -20.16 -30.57 40.22
C ASP A 107 -20.44 -29.69 38.99
N LEU A 108 -19.81 -28.51 38.93
CA LEU A 108 -19.97 -27.54 37.84
C LEU A 108 -19.31 -28.03 36.53
N THR A 109 -20.01 -27.82 35.41
CA THR A 109 -19.58 -28.19 34.05
C THR A 109 -19.71 -27.03 33.06
N ASN A 110 -18.84 -27.01 32.04
CA ASN A 110 -18.81 -26.09 30.90
C ASN A 110 -19.01 -24.60 31.29
N GLY A 111 -18.16 -24.09 32.18
CA GLY A 111 -18.25 -22.71 32.65
C GLY A 111 -17.61 -22.46 34.03
N VAL A 112 -18.01 -21.33 34.64
CA VAL A 112 -17.64 -20.95 36.00
C VAL A 112 -18.73 -20.08 36.64
N LEU A 113 -18.97 -20.26 37.94
CA LEU A 113 -19.81 -19.34 38.72
C LEU A 113 -18.95 -18.18 39.23
N MET A 114 -19.41 -16.96 39.06
CA MET A 114 -18.78 -15.74 39.54
C MET A 114 -19.64 -15.04 40.60
N VAL A 115 -18.97 -14.34 41.51
CA VAL A 115 -19.57 -13.46 42.52
C VAL A 115 -18.78 -12.16 42.51
N ASP A 116 -19.44 -11.05 42.21
CA ASP A 116 -18.80 -9.73 42.02
C ASP A 116 -17.59 -9.80 41.06
N GLY A 117 -17.79 -10.47 39.92
CA GLY A 117 -16.79 -10.70 38.87
C GLY A 117 -15.66 -11.69 39.23
N THR A 118 -15.68 -12.32 40.41
CA THR A 118 -14.65 -13.27 40.85
C THR A 118 -15.18 -14.70 40.91
N ALA A 119 -14.46 -15.66 40.33
CA ALA A 119 -14.82 -17.08 40.38
C ALA A 119 -14.99 -17.59 41.83
N ALA A 120 -16.14 -18.19 42.13
CA ALA A 120 -16.51 -18.63 43.48
C ALA A 120 -17.32 -19.93 43.47
N THR A 121 -17.21 -20.71 44.55
CA THR A 121 -18.00 -21.94 44.77
C THR A 121 -19.05 -21.76 45.86
N SER A 122 -19.28 -20.53 46.34
CA SER A 122 -20.25 -20.19 47.37
C SER A 122 -20.58 -18.70 47.38
N PHE A 123 -21.81 -18.34 47.72
CA PHE A 123 -22.31 -16.97 47.82
C PHE A 123 -23.41 -16.87 48.88
N THR A 124 -23.70 -15.67 49.40
CA THR A 124 -24.82 -15.49 50.34
C THR A 124 -26.13 -15.18 49.62
N GLY A 125 -27.27 -15.44 50.27
CA GLY A 125 -28.58 -15.04 49.77
C GLY A 125 -28.70 -13.54 49.47
N GLN A 126 -27.96 -12.70 50.21
CA GLN A 126 -27.89 -11.26 49.93
C GLN A 126 -27.13 -10.96 48.64
N GLN A 127 -26.04 -11.67 48.33
CA GLN A 127 -25.29 -11.48 47.08
C GLN A 127 -26.14 -11.88 45.85
N LEU A 128 -26.92 -12.96 45.99
CA LEU A 128 -27.91 -13.39 45.01
C LEU A 128 -29.03 -12.35 44.83
N ALA A 129 -29.62 -11.87 45.93
CA ALA A 129 -30.66 -10.83 45.92
C ALA A 129 -30.18 -9.46 45.39
N ASP A 130 -28.89 -9.13 45.58
CA ASP A 130 -28.24 -7.94 45.05
C ASP A 130 -27.81 -8.09 43.58
N GLY A 131 -28.00 -9.27 42.96
CA GLY A 131 -27.65 -9.55 41.56
C GLY A 131 -26.15 -9.69 41.29
N GLN A 132 -25.35 -10.02 42.31
CA GLN A 132 -23.89 -10.14 42.22
C GLN A 132 -23.41 -11.51 41.73
N VAL A 133 -24.33 -12.49 41.57
CA VAL A 133 -24.02 -13.87 41.21
C VAL A 133 -24.28 -14.08 39.72
N SER A 134 -23.30 -14.59 38.98
CA SER A 134 -23.44 -14.91 37.55
C SER A 134 -22.80 -16.26 37.21
N PHE A 135 -23.21 -16.83 36.08
CA PHE A 135 -22.57 -17.97 35.45
C PHE A 135 -21.96 -17.51 34.12
N ALA A 136 -20.71 -17.84 33.86
CA ALA A 136 -20.03 -17.60 32.59
C ALA A 136 -19.73 -18.92 31.88
N HIS A 137 -20.06 -19.03 30.60
CA HIS A 137 -19.67 -20.16 29.76
C HIS A 137 -18.16 -20.10 29.46
N ASP A 138 -17.49 -21.26 29.36
CA ASP A 138 -16.03 -21.35 29.16
C ASP A 138 -15.61 -21.65 27.72
N GLY A 139 -16.57 -21.66 26.79
CA GLY A 139 -16.33 -21.94 25.36
C GLY A 139 -16.04 -23.41 25.05
N SER A 140 -16.26 -24.32 26.02
CA SER A 140 -16.06 -25.75 25.78
C SER A 140 -17.25 -26.37 25.02
N ASN A 141 -16.96 -27.14 23.98
CA ASN A 141 -18.01 -27.79 23.16
C ASN A 141 -18.90 -28.68 24.03
N VAL A 142 -20.18 -28.32 24.09
CA VAL A 142 -21.18 -29.11 24.82
C VAL A 142 -21.41 -30.44 24.10
N THR A 143 -21.17 -31.55 24.79
CA THR A 143 -21.26 -32.90 24.21
C THR A 143 -22.53 -33.67 24.61
N ASP A 144 -23.42 -33.04 25.38
CA ASP A 144 -24.78 -33.56 25.57
C ASP A 144 -25.68 -33.23 24.38
N ALA A 145 -26.89 -33.82 24.36
CA ALA A 145 -27.82 -33.66 23.23
C ALA A 145 -28.78 -32.46 23.38
N ASN A 146 -28.58 -31.61 24.39
CA ASN A 146 -29.47 -30.52 24.78
C ASN A 146 -28.78 -29.14 24.80
N ASN A 147 -27.46 -29.08 24.59
CA ASN A 147 -26.61 -27.91 24.80
C ASN A 147 -26.75 -27.34 26.23
N GLN A 148 -26.46 -28.14 27.26
CA GLN A 148 -26.55 -27.71 28.65
C GLN A 148 -25.21 -27.73 29.40
N ALA A 149 -25.03 -26.72 30.26
CA ALA A 149 -24.13 -26.77 31.42
C ALA A 149 -24.97 -27.08 32.67
N SER A 150 -24.33 -27.58 33.72
CA SER A 150 -25.00 -27.77 35.01
C SER A 150 -24.07 -27.68 36.20
N PHE A 151 -24.67 -27.45 37.37
CA PHE A 151 -24.02 -27.56 38.67
C PHE A 151 -25.02 -28.03 39.74
N SER A 152 -24.52 -28.57 40.85
CA SER A 152 -25.32 -28.90 42.02
C SER A 152 -25.20 -27.82 43.10
N VAL A 153 -26.33 -27.29 43.57
CA VAL A 153 -26.40 -26.26 44.60
C VAL A 153 -27.01 -26.78 45.91
N ILE A 154 -26.49 -26.28 47.02
CA ILE A 154 -26.89 -26.53 48.40
C ILE A 154 -27.12 -25.17 49.08
N VAL A 155 -28.08 -25.06 49.99
CA VAL A 155 -28.29 -23.89 50.87
C VAL A 155 -28.18 -24.29 52.34
N GLU A 156 -27.56 -23.42 53.14
CA GLU A 156 -27.30 -23.58 54.58
C GLU A 156 -27.43 -22.20 55.26
N ASP A 157 -27.91 -22.16 56.50
CA ASP A 157 -28.12 -20.96 57.33
C ASP A 157 -27.04 -20.73 58.39
N GLY A 158 -26.36 -21.79 58.79
CA GLY A 158 -25.41 -21.84 59.90
C GLY A 158 -25.15 -23.27 60.39
N ASN A 159 -26.05 -24.21 60.07
CA ASN A 159 -25.99 -25.64 60.42
C ASN A 159 -26.22 -25.91 61.93
N GLU A 160 -27.17 -25.19 62.52
CA GLU A 160 -27.60 -25.37 63.92
C GLU A 160 -28.55 -26.58 64.11
N ASP A 161 -29.19 -27.09 63.05
CA ASP A 161 -29.89 -28.39 63.04
C ASP A 161 -29.03 -29.49 62.41
N VAL A 162 -29.16 -30.72 62.92
CA VAL A 162 -28.38 -31.91 62.50
C VAL A 162 -28.86 -32.54 61.19
N SER A 163 -29.60 -31.78 60.39
CA SER A 163 -30.05 -32.15 59.06
C SER A 163 -28.89 -32.18 58.06
N ALA A 164 -28.97 -33.03 57.04
CA ALA A 164 -27.99 -33.06 55.96
C ALA A 164 -28.59 -32.35 54.74
N PRO A 165 -27.87 -31.41 54.10
CA PRO A 165 -28.35 -30.72 52.92
C PRO A 165 -28.61 -31.71 51.78
N VAL A 166 -29.60 -31.37 50.95
CA VAL A 166 -29.92 -32.11 49.73
C VAL A 166 -29.46 -31.27 48.53
N PRO A 167 -28.48 -31.74 47.74
CA PRO A 167 -28.09 -31.04 46.52
C PRO A 167 -29.24 -31.00 45.51
N GLN A 168 -29.48 -29.82 44.95
CA GLN A 168 -30.40 -29.59 43.85
C GLN A 168 -29.59 -29.32 42.58
N GLU A 169 -29.94 -29.99 41.48
CA GLU A 169 -29.34 -29.74 40.17
C GLU A 169 -29.89 -28.42 39.60
N PHE A 170 -28.98 -27.55 39.15
CA PHE A 170 -29.25 -26.32 38.42
C PHE A 170 -28.74 -26.50 36.99
N THR A 171 -29.57 -26.17 36.00
CA THR A 171 -29.25 -26.35 34.57
C THR A 171 -29.11 -25.00 33.88
N VAL A 172 -28.06 -24.81 33.10
CA VAL A 172 -27.86 -23.62 32.27
C VAL A 172 -27.99 -24.05 30.81
N ASN A 173 -29.00 -23.56 30.11
CA ASN A 173 -29.15 -23.78 28.68
C ASN A 173 -28.16 -22.87 27.93
N ILE A 174 -27.40 -23.43 27.00
CA ILE A 174 -26.39 -22.70 26.23
C ILE A 174 -26.94 -22.43 24.84
N VAL A 175 -27.01 -21.15 24.48
CA VAL A 175 -27.32 -20.70 23.13
C VAL A 175 -26.00 -20.68 22.35
N PRO A 176 -25.78 -21.61 21.39
CA PRO A 176 -24.55 -21.64 20.60
C PRO A 176 -24.50 -20.43 19.67
N LEU A 177 -23.28 -19.97 19.38
CA LEU A 177 -23.05 -18.95 18.37
C LEU A 177 -23.13 -19.56 16.95
N ALA A 178 -23.43 -18.74 15.94
CA ALA A 178 -23.45 -19.18 14.55
C ALA A 178 -22.09 -18.97 13.86
N GLU A 179 -21.69 -19.95 13.04
CA GLU A 179 -20.56 -19.89 12.12
C GLU A 179 -21.03 -19.87 10.66
N ILE A 180 -20.23 -19.28 9.77
CA ILE A 180 -20.44 -19.32 8.32
C ILE A 180 -20.05 -20.70 7.80
N THR A 181 -20.91 -21.28 6.96
CA THR A 181 -20.70 -22.60 6.35
C THR A 181 -20.35 -22.51 4.87
N ASN A 182 -20.81 -21.44 4.19
CA ASN A 182 -20.57 -21.20 2.78
C ASN A 182 -20.99 -19.78 2.38
N ILE A 183 -20.36 -19.23 1.35
CA ILE A 183 -20.86 -18.12 0.53
C ILE A 183 -20.83 -18.54 -0.94
N THR A 184 -21.89 -18.26 -1.70
CA THR A 184 -21.95 -18.55 -3.15
C THR A 184 -22.48 -17.36 -3.93
N VAL A 185 -21.85 -17.08 -5.07
CA VAL A 185 -22.39 -16.19 -6.11
C VAL A 185 -23.45 -16.93 -6.92
N THR A 186 -24.56 -16.27 -7.19
CA THR A 186 -25.58 -16.71 -8.16
C THR A 186 -25.77 -15.60 -9.19
N ASP A 187 -25.26 -15.84 -10.40
CA ASP A 187 -25.59 -15.07 -11.61
C ASP A 187 -27.08 -15.24 -11.94
N ASN A 188 -27.79 -14.12 -12.12
CA ASN A 188 -29.18 -14.06 -12.51
C ASN A 188 -29.35 -13.43 -13.90
N VAL A 189 -28.92 -14.15 -14.96
CA VAL A 189 -29.24 -13.85 -16.37
C VAL A 189 -30.65 -13.26 -16.50
N ASN A 190 -30.69 -11.95 -16.73
CA ASN A 190 -31.90 -11.16 -16.50
C ASN A 190 -33.00 -11.62 -17.48
N ALA A 191 -34.22 -11.87 -16.98
CA ALA A 191 -35.22 -12.73 -17.63
C ALA A 191 -35.80 -12.15 -18.95
N GLY A 192 -35.00 -12.21 -20.02
CA GLY A 192 -35.24 -11.57 -21.32
C GLY A 192 -35.61 -12.54 -22.46
N ILE A 193 -35.11 -13.78 -22.46
CA ILE A 193 -35.54 -14.92 -23.30
C ILE A 193 -35.20 -16.22 -22.55
N GLU A 194 -36.20 -17.01 -22.15
CA GLU A 194 -35.96 -18.37 -21.65
C GLU A 194 -35.78 -19.35 -22.82
N LEU A 195 -34.70 -20.13 -22.81
CA LEU A 195 -34.63 -21.46 -23.44
C LEU A 195 -34.30 -22.54 -22.38
N PRO A 196 -34.90 -23.74 -22.47
CA PRO A 196 -34.90 -24.67 -21.35
C PRO A 196 -33.73 -25.65 -21.32
N GLY A 197 -32.77 -25.47 -20.40
CA GLY A 197 -31.92 -26.57 -19.92
C GLY A 197 -30.53 -26.21 -19.37
N THR A 198 -30.41 -26.21 -18.03
CA THR A 198 -29.16 -26.28 -17.22
C THR A 198 -28.13 -25.13 -17.38
N LEU A 199 -28.01 -24.33 -16.32
CA LEU A 199 -27.19 -23.12 -16.08
C LEU A 199 -25.68 -23.40 -15.87
N PRO A 200 -24.81 -22.36 -15.77
CA PRO A 200 -24.89 -20.97 -16.26
C PRO A 200 -23.74 -20.64 -17.27
N ASN A 201 -23.56 -19.35 -17.64
CA ASN A 201 -22.50 -18.79 -18.51
C ASN A 201 -22.51 -19.04 -20.04
N THR A 202 -23.55 -19.65 -20.61
CA THR A 202 -23.66 -19.75 -22.09
C THR A 202 -24.25 -18.49 -22.71
N ALA A 203 -23.41 -17.70 -23.40
CA ALA A 203 -23.82 -16.59 -24.25
C ALA A 203 -24.98 -17.00 -25.18
N THR A 204 -26.09 -16.25 -25.15
CA THR A 204 -27.31 -16.65 -25.84
C THR A 204 -27.27 -16.24 -27.31
N ASN A 205 -27.50 -17.19 -28.22
CA ASN A 205 -27.62 -16.96 -29.67
C ASN A 205 -28.51 -15.74 -30.02
N ILE A 206 -27.93 -14.63 -30.49
CA ILE A 206 -28.66 -13.42 -30.91
C ILE A 206 -29.22 -13.63 -32.34
N SER A 207 -30.25 -14.48 -32.40
CA SER A 207 -31.07 -14.67 -33.60
C SER A 207 -32.17 -13.61 -33.69
N GLY A 208 -31.84 -12.41 -34.18
CA GLY A 208 -32.88 -11.42 -34.48
C GLY A 208 -32.44 -10.00 -34.81
N VAL A 209 -31.74 -9.79 -35.92
CA VAL A 209 -31.47 -8.43 -36.43
C VAL A 209 -32.66 -7.92 -37.24
N ALA A 210 -33.16 -6.73 -36.91
CA ALA A 210 -34.11 -6.02 -37.74
C ALA A 210 -33.38 -5.41 -38.95
N SER A 211 -33.92 -5.59 -40.15
CA SER A 211 -33.39 -5.01 -41.40
C SER A 211 -33.19 -3.50 -41.29
N LEU A 212 -31.95 -3.03 -41.07
CA LEU A 212 -31.61 -1.62 -41.18
C LEU A 212 -31.42 -1.25 -42.64
N ASN A 213 -32.13 -0.20 -43.05
CA ASN A 213 -32.03 0.39 -44.38
C ASN A 213 -31.11 1.61 -44.30
N TYR A 214 -29.86 1.47 -44.75
CA TYR A 214 -28.95 2.61 -44.88
C TYR A 214 -29.19 3.26 -46.26
N GLY A 215 -30.18 4.15 -46.32
CA GLY A 215 -30.73 4.68 -47.58
C GLY A 215 -31.74 3.75 -48.27
N ASP A 216 -32.14 4.08 -49.50
CA ASP A 216 -33.13 3.31 -50.27
C ASP A 216 -32.57 2.00 -50.90
N ASP A 217 -31.26 1.75 -50.81
CA ASP A 217 -30.53 0.78 -51.65
C ASP A 217 -29.77 -0.35 -50.89
N TYR A 218 -29.66 -0.32 -49.55
CA TYR A 218 -28.85 -1.27 -48.75
C TYR A 218 -29.62 -1.89 -47.58
N VAL A 219 -29.40 -3.18 -47.29
CA VAL A 219 -30.07 -3.93 -46.22
C VAL A 219 -29.07 -4.75 -45.41
N TYR A 220 -28.93 -4.46 -44.12
CA TYR A 220 -28.21 -5.35 -43.20
C TYR A 220 -29.17 -6.46 -42.70
N SER A 221 -28.80 -7.72 -42.85
CA SER A 221 -29.58 -8.85 -42.33
C SER A 221 -28.67 -10.02 -41.99
N GLY A 222 -28.44 -10.22 -40.69
CA GLY A 222 -27.63 -11.30 -40.14
C GLY A 222 -28.14 -11.72 -38.76
N GLY A 223 -27.30 -12.41 -38.01
CA GLY A 223 -27.46 -12.74 -36.59
C GLY A 223 -26.11 -13.18 -36.05
N ILE A 224 -25.80 -12.86 -34.80
CA ILE A 224 -24.52 -13.21 -34.20
C ILE A 224 -24.68 -14.55 -33.46
N VAL A 225 -23.77 -15.49 -33.73
CA VAL A 225 -23.82 -16.87 -33.22
C VAL A 225 -22.65 -17.05 -32.26
N ALA A 226 -22.94 -17.12 -30.96
CA ALA A 226 -22.01 -17.63 -29.97
C ALA A 226 -21.87 -19.16 -30.09
N ASP A 227 -20.66 -19.69 -29.99
CA ASP A 227 -20.41 -21.13 -29.92
C ASP A 227 -20.83 -21.68 -28.55
N SER A 228 -21.92 -22.44 -28.51
CA SER A 228 -22.47 -23.01 -27.27
C SER A 228 -21.71 -24.23 -26.74
N ASP A 229 -20.77 -24.80 -27.52
CA ASP A 229 -20.34 -26.18 -27.33
C ASP A 229 -18.96 -26.33 -26.66
N ASN A 230 -18.30 -25.24 -26.29
CA ASN A 230 -16.88 -25.26 -25.89
C ASN A 230 -16.52 -24.66 -24.50
N ALA A 231 -17.50 -24.29 -23.67
CA ALA A 231 -17.25 -23.80 -22.30
C ALA A 231 -16.49 -24.86 -21.46
N SER A 232 -15.24 -24.55 -21.10
CA SER A 232 -14.45 -25.39 -20.20
C SER A 232 -14.99 -25.28 -18.76
N PRO A 233 -15.08 -26.37 -17.98
CA PRO A 233 -15.55 -26.32 -16.58
C PRO A 233 -14.68 -25.51 -15.59
N SER A 234 -13.72 -24.72 -16.08
CA SER A 234 -12.77 -23.92 -15.31
C SER A 234 -13.14 -22.44 -15.18
N GLN A 235 -14.23 -21.99 -15.82
CA GLN A 235 -14.58 -20.56 -15.96
C GLN A 235 -15.86 -20.20 -15.19
N GLN A 236 -15.93 -20.55 -13.89
CA GLN A 236 -17.07 -20.21 -13.03
C GLN A 236 -16.99 -18.79 -12.43
N GLU A 237 -16.02 -17.99 -12.88
CA GLU A 237 -15.64 -16.73 -12.24
C GLU A 237 -15.87 -15.49 -13.13
N LEU A 238 -16.15 -15.61 -14.44
CA LEU A 238 -16.47 -14.46 -15.32
C LEU A 238 -17.99 -14.32 -15.52
N THR A 239 -18.53 -13.09 -15.51
CA THR A 239 -19.97 -12.80 -15.68
C THR A 239 -20.24 -11.40 -16.24
N ASN A 240 -21.39 -11.22 -16.91
CA ASN A 240 -21.95 -9.92 -17.32
C ASN A 240 -23.22 -9.49 -16.56
N ASP A 241 -23.57 -10.19 -15.48
CA ASP A 241 -24.63 -9.74 -14.56
C ASP A 241 -24.08 -8.66 -13.62
N THR A 242 -24.48 -7.41 -13.82
CA THR A 242 -24.19 -6.29 -12.89
C THR A 242 -24.95 -6.41 -11.56
N THR A 243 -25.88 -7.35 -11.41
CA THR A 243 -26.76 -7.54 -10.24
C THR A 243 -26.66 -8.94 -9.61
N PRO A 244 -25.45 -9.48 -9.35
CA PRO A 244 -25.28 -10.83 -8.84
C PRO A 244 -25.87 -10.98 -7.43
N THR A 245 -26.28 -12.20 -7.08
CA THR A 245 -26.83 -12.52 -5.75
C THR A 245 -25.89 -13.41 -4.95
N MET A 246 -25.42 -12.88 -3.82
CA MET A 246 -24.60 -13.56 -2.83
C MET A 246 -25.50 -14.26 -1.83
N THR A 247 -25.45 -15.59 -1.77
CA THR A 247 -26.14 -16.38 -0.73
C THR A 247 -25.14 -16.86 0.31
N VAL A 248 -25.32 -16.43 1.56
CA VAL A 248 -24.54 -16.87 2.72
C VAL A 248 -25.36 -17.86 3.54
N THR A 249 -24.79 -19.03 3.85
CA THR A 249 -25.42 -20.00 4.76
C THR A 249 -24.63 -20.13 6.05
N ILE A 250 -25.34 -20.20 7.17
CA ILE A 250 -24.78 -20.33 8.53
C ILE A 250 -25.32 -21.59 9.21
N ASP A 251 -24.61 -22.14 10.19
CA ASP A 251 -24.96 -23.43 10.81
C ASP A 251 -26.09 -23.32 11.86
N ASN A 252 -26.08 -22.25 12.66
CA ASN A 252 -27.07 -21.90 13.67
C ASN A 252 -27.79 -20.58 13.31
N LEU A 253 -28.79 -20.18 14.10
CA LEU A 253 -29.41 -18.85 13.98
C LEU A 253 -28.51 -17.78 14.61
N LEU A 254 -28.42 -16.59 14.01
CA LEU A 254 -27.71 -15.45 14.62
C LEU A 254 -28.29 -15.15 16.02
N VAL A 255 -27.43 -14.98 17.02
CA VAL A 255 -27.87 -14.70 18.39
C VAL A 255 -28.19 -13.22 18.57
N SER A 256 -29.47 -12.91 18.79
CA SER A 256 -29.99 -11.53 18.87
C SER A 256 -29.30 -10.68 19.93
N GLY A 257 -28.57 -9.65 19.51
CA GLY A 257 -27.82 -8.74 20.39
C GLY A 257 -26.38 -9.18 20.67
N TYR A 258 -25.98 -10.35 20.17
CA TYR A 258 -24.64 -10.92 20.36
C TYR A 258 -23.91 -11.15 19.03
N GLN A 259 -24.62 -11.29 17.91
CA GLN A 259 -24.00 -11.51 16.60
C GLN A 259 -24.59 -10.61 15.51
N THR A 260 -23.71 -10.18 14.61
CA THR A 260 -24.05 -9.51 13.35
C THR A 260 -23.35 -10.23 12.20
N LEU A 261 -24.11 -10.59 11.16
CA LEU A 261 -23.56 -11.02 9.87
C LEU A 261 -23.31 -9.79 9.01
N GLN A 262 -22.11 -9.68 8.45
CA GLN A 262 -21.74 -8.68 7.45
C GLN A 262 -21.30 -9.35 6.15
N ILE A 263 -21.51 -8.68 5.01
CA ILE A 263 -20.83 -9.01 3.74
C ILE A 263 -20.05 -7.78 3.32
N ILE A 264 -18.76 -7.96 3.03
CA ILE A 264 -17.83 -6.93 2.60
C ILE A 264 -17.47 -7.20 1.14
N ARG A 265 -17.72 -6.22 0.27
CA ARG A 265 -17.24 -6.20 -1.12
C ARG A 265 -15.87 -5.52 -1.16
N THR A 266 -14.90 -6.19 -1.77
CA THR A 266 -13.61 -5.64 -2.16
C THR A 266 -13.56 -5.58 -3.68
N THR A 267 -13.24 -4.42 -4.24
CA THR A 267 -13.06 -4.20 -5.68
C THR A 267 -11.57 -4.16 -5.98
N PHE A 268 -11.14 -4.94 -6.97
CA PHE A 268 -9.77 -4.98 -7.47
C PHE A 268 -9.71 -4.40 -8.89
N VAL A 269 -8.65 -3.64 -9.16
CA VAL A 269 -8.26 -3.21 -10.50
C VAL A 269 -6.91 -3.85 -10.85
N THR A 270 -6.73 -4.24 -12.11
CA THR A 270 -5.48 -4.87 -12.57
C THR A 270 -4.62 -3.80 -13.24
N ASN A 271 -3.58 -3.35 -12.56
CA ASN A 271 -2.64 -2.36 -13.09
C ASN A 271 -1.35 -3.06 -13.54
N GLN A 272 -0.78 -2.62 -14.67
CA GLN A 272 0.61 -2.96 -15.00
C GLN A 272 1.53 -2.11 -14.12
N VAL A 273 2.51 -2.74 -13.47
CA VAL A 273 3.50 -2.08 -12.62
C VAL A 273 4.90 -2.37 -13.14
N ILE A 274 5.71 -1.33 -13.26
CA ILE A 274 7.10 -1.37 -13.70
C ILE A 274 8.00 -1.40 -12.46
N ASP A 275 8.79 -2.46 -12.29
CA ASP A 275 9.76 -2.54 -11.19
C ASP A 275 11.02 -1.69 -11.45
N ASP A 276 11.86 -1.51 -10.43
CA ASP A 276 13.07 -0.69 -10.52
C ASP A 276 14.17 -1.27 -11.43
N GLN A 277 13.99 -2.48 -11.96
CA GLN A 277 14.81 -3.06 -13.03
C GLN A 277 14.16 -2.95 -14.43
N GLY A 278 12.92 -2.46 -14.53
CA GLY A 278 12.17 -2.30 -15.77
C GLY A 278 11.46 -3.57 -16.23
N ASN A 279 11.19 -4.53 -15.34
CA ASN A 279 10.26 -5.62 -15.63
C ASN A 279 8.82 -5.12 -15.43
N ILE A 280 7.90 -5.55 -16.30
CA ILE A 280 6.48 -5.22 -16.23
C ILE A 280 5.75 -6.41 -15.60
N THR A 281 4.93 -6.17 -14.58
CA THR A 281 4.07 -7.20 -13.95
C THR A 281 2.68 -6.67 -13.71
N GLU A 282 1.66 -7.50 -13.93
CA GLU A 282 0.28 -7.19 -13.53
C GLU A 282 0.10 -7.36 -12.01
N VAL A 283 -0.58 -6.39 -11.40
CA VAL A 283 -0.86 -6.35 -9.96
C VAL A 283 -2.34 -6.02 -9.77
N ASN A 284 -3.05 -6.89 -9.04
CA ASN A 284 -4.44 -6.65 -8.65
C ASN A 284 -4.48 -5.79 -7.39
N GLU A 285 -4.70 -4.48 -7.55
CA GLU A 285 -4.73 -3.50 -6.47
C GLU A 285 -6.15 -3.32 -5.91
N VAL A 286 -6.25 -3.10 -4.60
CA VAL A 286 -7.56 -2.87 -3.94
C VAL A 286 -8.00 -1.43 -4.16
N SER A 287 -8.88 -1.23 -5.15
CA SER A 287 -9.50 0.06 -5.46
C SER A 287 -10.58 0.48 -4.45
N GLY A 288 -11.23 -0.49 -3.76
CA GLY A 288 -12.21 -0.16 -2.74
C GLY A 288 -12.64 -1.32 -1.84
N VAL A 289 -13.05 -0.99 -0.61
CA VAL A 289 -13.59 -1.93 0.38
C VAL A 289 -14.88 -1.35 0.98
N GLN A 290 -15.97 -2.10 0.99
CA GLN A 290 -17.28 -1.64 1.46
C GLN A 290 -18.09 -2.76 2.13
N THR A 291 -18.60 -2.53 3.34
CA THR A 291 -19.67 -3.37 3.91
C THR A 291 -20.96 -3.10 3.14
N VAL A 292 -21.42 -4.09 2.36
CA VAL A 292 -22.57 -3.98 1.45
C VAL A 292 -23.85 -4.57 2.05
N PHE A 293 -23.72 -5.50 2.99
CA PHE A 293 -24.82 -6.10 3.72
C PHE A 293 -24.50 -6.17 5.22
N GLU A 294 -25.51 -5.95 6.05
CA GLU A 294 -25.45 -6.17 7.49
C GLU A 294 -26.80 -6.69 7.99
N SER A 295 -26.79 -7.74 8.82
CA SER A 295 -28.00 -8.35 9.38
C SER A 295 -27.82 -8.88 10.79
N THR A 296 -28.85 -8.69 11.60
CA THR A 296 -29.03 -9.26 12.95
C THR A 296 -30.31 -10.12 13.01
N ASP A 297 -30.82 -10.58 11.86
CA ASP A 297 -32.04 -11.39 11.79
C ASP A 297 -31.80 -12.80 12.34
N SER A 298 -32.18 -12.99 13.60
CA SER A 298 -32.13 -14.23 14.36
C SER A 298 -33.16 -15.29 13.95
N THR A 299 -33.83 -15.13 12.80
CA THR A 299 -34.83 -16.08 12.28
C THR A 299 -34.40 -16.83 11.01
N LEU A 300 -33.23 -16.50 10.46
CA LEU A 300 -32.70 -17.05 9.21
C LEU A 300 -31.36 -17.79 9.42
N THR A 301 -31.14 -18.85 8.64
CA THR A 301 -29.83 -19.53 8.48
C THR A 301 -29.28 -19.40 7.05
N SER A 302 -29.94 -18.61 6.21
CA SER A 302 -29.61 -18.35 4.81
C SER A 302 -29.97 -16.90 4.53
N PHE A 303 -29.00 -16.14 4.02
CA PHE A 303 -29.12 -14.71 3.78
C PHE A 303 -28.75 -14.43 2.33
N ASP A 304 -29.67 -13.82 1.59
CA ASP A 304 -29.46 -13.43 0.19
C ASP A 304 -29.21 -11.93 0.12
N TYR A 305 -28.09 -11.54 -0.48
CA TYR A 305 -27.76 -10.17 -0.83
C TYR A 305 -27.62 -10.04 -2.35
N THR A 306 -28.55 -9.36 -3.00
CA THR A 306 -28.45 -9.01 -4.42
C THR A 306 -27.83 -7.63 -4.54
N GLU A 307 -26.81 -7.46 -5.38
CA GLU A 307 -26.20 -6.15 -5.60
C GLU A 307 -27.17 -5.15 -6.25
N THR A 308 -27.01 -3.89 -5.89
CA THR A 308 -27.30 -2.77 -6.78
C THR A 308 -26.35 -2.81 -7.97
N ALA A 309 -26.85 -2.52 -9.17
CA ALA A 309 -26.11 -2.61 -10.42
C ALA A 309 -24.68 -2.03 -10.29
N LEU A 310 -23.70 -2.93 -10.38
CA LEU A 310 -22.28 -2.61 -10.42
C LEU A 310 -21.97 -1.74 -11.66
N PRO A 311 -20.89 -0.91 -11.62
CA PRO A 311 -20.43 -0.18 -12.79
C PRO A 311 -20.20 -1.10 -13.99
N GLU A 312 -20.47 -0.59 -15.18
CA GLU A 312 -20.05 -1.23 -16.43
C GLU A 312 -18.52 -1.18 -16.52
N THR A 313 -17.91 -2.24 -17.07
CA THR A 313 -16.46 -2.53 -17.05
C THR A 313 -16.11 -3.60 -18.09
N TYR A 314 -14.85 -3.62 -18.53
CA TYR A 314 -14.22 -4.62 -19.42
C TYR A 314 -13.50 -5.76 -18.66
N GLY A 315 -13.67 -5.86 -17.34
CA GLY A 315 -12.92 -6.81 -16.50
C GLY A 315 -12.56 -6.23 -15.14
N THR A 316 -13.48 -6.27 -14.18
CA THR A 316 -13.22 -5.88 -12.79
C THR A 316 -13.47 -7.03 -11.85
N THR A 317 -12.44 -7.44 -11.10
CA THR A 317 -12.58 -8.47 -10.08
C THR A 317 -13.23 -7.90 -8.81
N TYR A 318 -14.34 -8.52 -8.40
CA TYR A 318 -15.00 -8.27 -7.13
C TYR A 318 -14.88 -9.51 -6.22
N GLN A 319 -14.35 -9.31 -5.02
CA GLN A 319 -14.39 -10.31 -3.96
C GLN A 319 -15.45 -9.94 -2.93
N TYR A 320 -16.19 -10.93 -2.44
CA TYR A 320 -17.15 -10.78 -1.36
C TYR A 320 -16.76 -11.70 -0.22
N GLU A 321 -16.57 -11.11 0.95
CA GLU A 321 -16.23 -11.80 2.19
C GLU A 321 -17.41 -11.68 3.17
N ALA A 322 -18.01 -12.80 3.52
CA ALA A 322 -18.97 -12.86 4.62
C ALA A 322 -18.21 -12.98 5.94
N ARG A 323 -18.60 -12.20 6.95
CA ARG A 323 -18.01 -12.22 8.31
C ARG A 323 -19.12 -12.24 9.35
N ILE A 324 -19.00 -13.10 10.37
CA ILE A 324 -19.80 -12.98 11.59
C ILE A 324 -18.92 -12.33 12.66
N VAL A 325 -19.42 -11.23 13.22
CA VAL A 325 -18.75 -10.51 14.30
C VAL A 325 -19.58 -10.62 15.57
N ASN A 326 -18.92 -11.01 16.66
CA ASN A 326 -19.52 -11.08 17.98
C ASN A 326 -19.49 -9.71 18.65
N ILE A 327 -20.58 -9.38 19.34
CA ILE A 327 -20.80 -8.09 20.01
C ILE A 327 -20.43 -8.25 21.48
N ASP A 328 -19.33 -7.61 21.89
CA ASP A 328 -19.07 -7.37 23.31
C ASP A 328 -19.86 -6.15 23.79
N ASP A 329 -20.24 -6.14 25.08
CA ASP A 329 -21.17 -5.17 25.68
C ASP A 329 -20.66 -3.70 25.69
N GLU A 330 -19.42 -3.44 25.24
CA GLU A 330 -18.92 -2.09 24.95
C GLU A 330 -18.27 -1.94 23.56
N THR A 331 -18.70 -0.88 22.86
CA THR A 331 -18.13 -0.24 21.64
C THR A 331 -18.57 -0.74 20.24
N SER A 332 -19.00 0.23 19.43
CA SER A 332 -19.30 0.11 18.00
C SER A 332 -18.04 -0.04 17.15
N ILE A 333 -18.11 -0.87 16.11
CA ILE A 333 -16.97 -1.26 15.26
C ILE A 333 -16.62 -0.16 14.23
N THR A 334 -15.32 0.05 13.99
CA THR A 334 -14.78 0.83 12.87
C THR A 334 -13.81 -0.02 12.06
N THR A 335 -13.83 0.15 10.74
CA THR A 335 -13.43 -0.85 9.72
C THR A 335 -11.93 -0.91 9.40
N THR A 336 -11.02 -0.79 10.39
CA THR A 336 -9.57 -0.64 10.08
C THR A 336 -8.61 -1.29 11.08
N GLU A 337 -9.10 -2.02 12.10
CA GLU A 337 -8.25 -2.82 12.99
C GLU A 337 -8.55 -4.31 12.84
N VAL A 338 -7.56 -5.17 13.14
CA VAL A 338 -7.72 -6.63 13.17
C VAL A 338 -8.70 -6.98 14.28
N ASP A 339 -9.95 -7.31 13.91
CA ASP A 339 -11.00 -7.55 14.89
C ASP A 339 -10.79 -8.87 15.62
N THR A 340 -10.41 -8.80 16.89
CA THR A 340 -10.20 -9.96 17.76
C THR A 340 -11.52 -10.64 18.18
N ARG A 341 -12.68 -10.16 17.70
CA ARG A 341 -14.03 -10.71 17.90
C ARG A 341 -14.60 -11.37 16.61
N LEU A 342 -13.75 -11.57 15.60
CA LEU A 342 -14.09 -12.28 14.36
C LEU A 342 -14.06 -13.79 14.60
N ASP A 343 -15.23 -14.41 14.69
CA ASP A 343 -15.35 -15.86 14.93
C ASP A 343 -15.38 -16.69 13.64
N SER A 344 -15.94 -16.14 12.55
CA SER A 344 -16.10 -16.89 11.29
C SER A 344 -16.06 -15.98 10.06
N THR A 345 -15.40 -16.43 9.00
CA THR A 345 -15.33 -15.77 7.69
C THR A 345 -15.21 -16.77 6.54
N GLU A 346 -15.84 -16.49 5.41
CA GLU A 346 -15.69 -17.20 4.13
C GLU A 346 -15.77 -16.18 2.98
N ALA A 347 -15.06 -16.44 1.88
CA ALA A 347 -14.97 -15.51 0.74
C ALA A 347 -15.17 -16.20 -0.62
N THR A 348 -15.65 -15.43 -1.59
CA THR A 348 -15.78 -15.82 -3.01
C THR A 348 -15.48 -14.62 -3.90
N SER A 349 -15.08 -14.84 -5.15
CA SER A 349 -14.77 -13.79 -6.11
C SER A 349 -15.37 -14.10 -7.48
N PHE A 350 -15.60 -13.06 -8.26
CA PHE A 350 -15.89 -13.12 -9.68
C PHE A 350 -15.30 -11.88 -10.37
N GLU A 351 -15.11 -11.97 -11.67
CA GLU A 351 -14.76 -10.91 -12.60
C GLU A 351 -16.03 -10.49 -13.34
N LEU A 352 -16.34 -9.20 -13.28
CA LEU A 352 -17.41 -8.58 -14.04
C LEU A 352 -16.82 -8.07 -15.35
N ASP A 353 -17.34 -8.54 -16.47
CA ASP A 353 -17.14 -7.95 -17.79
C ASP A 353 -18.53 -7.73 -18.42
N THR A 354 -18.77 -6.54 -18.93
CA THR A 354 -20.08 -6.04 -19.35
C THR A 354 -20.01 -5.11 -20.56
N ILE A 355 -18.81 -4.69 -20.97
CA ILE A 355 -18.58 -3.79 -22.08
C ILE A 355 -17.78 -4.53 -23.14
N GLU A 356 -18.26 -4.43 -24.36
CA GLU A 356 -17.67 -5.01 -25.56
C GLU A 356 -16.31 -4.38 -25.89
N GLU A 357 -15.19 -5.06 -25.59
CA GLU A 357 -13.81 -4.55 -25.75
C GLU A 357 -13.48 -4.09 -27.19
N ALA A 358 -12.76 -2.98 -27.33
CA ALA A 358 -12.48 -2.36 -28.63
C ALA A 358 -11.64 -3.28 -29.55
N LEU A 359 -12.29 -3.88 -30.54
CA LEU A 359 -11.67 -4.85 -31.46
C LEU A 359 -10.57 -4.20 -32.32
N LEU A 360 -9.30 -4.34 -31.92
CA LEU A 360 -8.18 -3.78 -32.69
C LEU A 360 -7.93 -4.57 -33.98
N VAL A 361 -7.88 -3.88 -35.13
CA VAL A 361 -7.37 -4.44 -36.39
C VAL A 361 -5.91 -4.05 -36.53
N SER A 362 -5.01 -5.04 -36.60
CA SER A 362 -3.57 -4.86 -36.72
C SER A 362 -3.06 -4.92 -38.16
N ASP A 363 -3.68 -5.73 -39.03
CA ASP A 363 -3.23 -5.98 -40.40
C ASP A 363 -4.40 -6.31 -41.35
N VAL A 364 -4.39 -5.77 -42.58
CA VAL A 364 -5.37 -6.04 -43.64
C VAL A 364 -4.67 -6.52 -44.92
N VAL A 365 -4.45 -7.83 -45.02
CA VAL A 365 -3.68 -8.45 -46.11
C VAL A 365 -4.55 -8.81 -47.31
N GLN A 366 -4.27 -8.20 -48.46
CA GLN A 366 -4.81 -8.60 -49.77
C GLN A 366 -4.00 -9.73 -50.43
N GLY A 367 -4.70 -10.75 -50.96
CA GLY A 367 -4.06 -11.91 -51.56
C GLY A 367 -4.89 -12.68 -52.59
N GLY A 368 -4.42 -13.88 -52.93
CA GLY A 368 -5.08 -14.78 -53.88
C GLY A 368 -4.80 -14.44 -55.35
N THR A 369 -5.86 -14.40 -56.17
CA THR A 369 -5.77 -14.06 -57.61
C THR A 369 -6.93 -13.17 -58.03
N THR A 370 -6.81 -12.41 -59.11
CA THR A 370 -7.91 -11.55 -59.61
C THR A 370 -9.24 -12.27 -59.90
N GLN A 371 -9.24 -13.60 -60.08
CA GLN A 371 -10.47 -14.41 -60.20
C GLN A 371 -10.92 -15.04 -58.87
N ASN A 372 -10.05 -15.16 -57.88
CA ASN A 372 -10.37 -15.65 -56.54
C ASN A 372 -9.50 -14.89 -55.53
N PRO A 373 -9.85 -13.62 -55.23
CA PRO A 373 -9.15 -12.83 -54.24
C PRO A 373 -9.39 -13.41 -52.85
N VAL A 374 -8.51 -13.02 -51.94
CA VAL A 374 -8.59 -13.29 -50.50
C VAL A 374 -8.31 -11.95 -49.83
N LEU A 375 -9.10 -11.59 -48.84
CA LEU A 375 -8.82 -10.48 -47.93
C LEU A 375 -8.80 -11.09 -46.53
N THR A 376 -7.68 -10.95 -45.83
CA THR A 376 -7.50 -11.44 -44.47
C THR A 376 -7.31 -10.23 -43.58
N ILE A 377 -8.29 -9.99 -42.71
CA ILE A 377 -8.26 -8.97 -41.67
C ILE A 377 -7.79 -9.68 -40.40
N SER A 378 -6.77 -9.16 -39.74
CA SER A 378 -6.23 -9.72 -38.51
C SER A 378 -6.14 -8.64 -37.44
N GLY A 379 -6.12 -9.08 -36.19
CA GLY A 379 -6.09 -8.18 -35.04
C GLY A 379 -5.53 -8.85 -33.80
N VAL A 380 -5.31 -8.02 -32.79
CA VAL A 380 -4.65 -8.32 -31.52
C VAL A 380 -5.46 -7.71 -30.37
N ASN A 381 -5.08 -7.98 -29.12
CA ASN A 381 -5.72 -7.42 -27.91
C ASN A 381 -7.25 -7.54 -27.93
N ALA A 382 -7.75 -8.73 -28.28
CA ALA A 382 -9.13 -9.12 -28.03
C ALA A 382 -9.14 -10.20 -26.95
N GLU A 383 -10.20 -10.27 -26.13
CA GLU A 383 -10.33 -11.33 -25.13
C GLU A 383 -10.23 -12.75 -25.73
N GLN A 384 -9.59 -13.67 -24.98
CA GLN A 384 -9.56 -15.08 -25.32
C GLN A 384 -10.98 -15.65 -25.51
N GLY A 385 -11.18 -16.38 -26.61
CA GLY A 385 -12.46 -17.03 -26.92
C GLY A 385 -13.47 -16.15 -27.66
N THR A 386 -13.23 -14.84 -27.78
CA THR A 386 -14.03 -13.92 -28.61
C THR A 386 -14.16 -14.42 -30.05
N VAL A 387 -15.34 -14.27 -30.66
CA VAL A 387 -15.62 -14.69 -32.05
C VAL A 387 -16.06 -13.49 -32.87
N VAL A 388 -15.24 -13.10 -33.86
CA VAL A 388 -15.55 -12.02 -34.81
C VAL A 388 -16.38 -12.55 -35.97
N ALA A 389 -17.43 -11.84 -36.35
CA ALA A 389 -18.42 -12.25 -37.35
C ALA A 389 -18.77 -11.15 -38.36
N TYR A 390 -19.20 -11.60 -39.55
CA TYR A 390 -19.62 -10.76 -40.66
C TYR A 390 -20.86 -11.36 -41.37
N SER A 391 -21.88 -10.53 -41.62
CA SER A 391 -23.08 -10.93 -42.36
C SER A 391 -23.76 -9.75 -43.07
N TYR A 392 -23.45 -9.57 -44.36
CA TYR A 392 -23.91 -8.42 -45.15
C TYR A 392 -24.56 -8.85 -46.48
N THR A 393 -25.59 -8.12 -46.92
CA THR A 393 -26.29 -8.40 -48.19
C THR A 393 -26.60 -7.09 -48.93
N ASN A 394 -25.79 -6.73 -49.92
CA ASN A 394 -26.07 -5.59 -50.79
C ASN A 394 -27.22 -5.94 -51.75
N VAL A 395 -28.27 -5.09 -51.76
CA VAL A 395 -29.46 -5.25 -52.63
C VAL A 395 -29.52 -4.24 -53.79
N SER A 396 -28.53 -3.35 -53.89
CA SER A 396 -28.35 -2.41 -55.01
C SER A 396 -27.86 -3.14 -56.28
N GLY A 397 -28.25 -2.62 -57.44
CA GLY A 397 -28.37 -3.42 -58.66
C GLY A 397 -27.08 -3.75 -59.44
N GLU A 398 -25.89 -3.35 -58.99
CA GLU A 398 -24.63 -3.53 -59.74
C GLU A 398 -23.68 -4.58 -59.13
N TYR A 399 -23.63 -4.72 -57.79
CA TYR A 399 -22.87 -5.76 -57.07
C TYR A 399 -23.72 -6.41 -55.97
N VAL A 400 -24.14 -7.66 -56.20
CA VAL A 400 -24.94 -8.44 -55.22
C VAL A 400 -24.01 -9.29 -54.37
N PHE A 401 -23.87 -8.93 -53.10
CA PHE A 401 -23.22 -9.76 -52.08
C PHE A 401 -24.24 -10.75 -51.53
N ASN A 402 -23.84 -12.01 -51.37
CA ASN A 402 -24.66 -13.02 -50.72
C ASN A 402 -23.73 -14.10 -50.15
N PRO A 403 -23.25 -13.94 -48.90
CA PRO A 403 -22.37 -14.91 -48.28
C PRO A 403 -23.03 -16.29 -48.30
N THR A 404 -22.42 -17.22 -49.03
CA THR A 404 -22.95 -18.59 -49.21
C THR A 404 -21.99 -19.66 -48.69
N GLY A 405 -20.96 -19.24 -47.95
CA GLY A 405 -19.82 -20.06 -47.52
C GLY A 405 -19.76 -20.48 -46.05
N GLY A 406 -20.59 -19.90 -45.16
CA GLY A 406 -20.59 -20.26 -43.74
C GLY A 406 -20.89 -21.76 -43.51
N PRO A 407 -20.35 -22.39 -42.45
CA PRO A 407 -20.38 -23.85 -42.26
C PRO A 407 -21.79 -24.47 -42.31
N ASP A 408 -22.81 -23.70 -41.94
CA ASP A 408 -24.21 -24.15 -41.88
C ASP A 408 -25.06 -23.76 -43.11
N GLY A 409 -24.51 -22.94 -44.01
CA GLY A 409 -25.25 -22.37 -45.15
C GLY A 409 -26.19 -21.21 -44.80
N ASN A 410 -26.05 -20.60 -43.61
CA ASN A 410 -26.88 -19.49 -43.13
C ASN A 410 -26.44 -18.08 -43.57
N GLY A 411 -25.26 -17.94 -44.19
CA GLY A 411 -24.76 -16.64 -44.70
C GLY A 411 -24.11 -15.73 -43.67
N ILE A 412 -23.41 -16.32 -42.70
CA ILE A 412 -22.53 -15.63 -41.76
C ILE A 412 -21.12 -16.21 -41.96
N ILE A 413 -20.10 -15.34 -41.95
CA ILE A 413 -18.68 -15.72 -41.92
C ILE A 413 -18.16 -15.36 -40.52
N THR A 414 -17.42 -16.27 -39.88
CA THR A 414 -16.82 -16.07 -38.56
C THR A 414 -15.31 -16.29 -38.62
N SER A 415 -14.58 -15.72 -37.66
CA SER A 415 -13.23 -16.17 -37.31
C SER A 415 -13.28 -17.57 -36.65
N GLU A 416 -12.11 -18.15 -36.42
CA GLU A 416 -11.94 -19.07 -35.27
C GLU A 416 -11.98 -18.22 -33.97
N PRO A 417 -12.25 -18.81 -32.79
CA PRO A 417 -12.16 -18.09 -31.52
C PRO A 417 -10.76 -17.49 -31.30
N VAL A 418 -10.70 -16.29 -30.71
CA VAL A 418 -9.44 -15.63 -30.31
C VAL A 418 -8.58 -16.55 -29.46
N ASP A 419 -7.27 -16.56 -29.73
CA ASP A 419 -6.32 -17.40 -29.01
C ASP A 419 -5.92 -16.85 -27.63
N ALA A 420 -4.97 -17.51 -26.95
CA ALA A 420 -4.50 -17.10 -25.63
C ALA A 420 -3.61 -15.85 -25.65
N ASP A 421 -3.14 -15.46 -26.84
CA ASP A 421 -2.27 -14.31 -27.06
C ASP A 421 -3.07 -13.13 -27.64
N GLY A 422 -4.41 -13.18 -27.58
CA GLY A 422 -5.34 -12.13 -28.03
C GLY A 422 -5.50 -11.98 -29.54
N ASN A 423 -4.98 -12.91 -30.35
CA ASN A 423 -4.99 -12.78 -31.81
C ASN A 423 -6.28 -13.32 -32.44
N TRP A 424 -6.79 -12.61 -33.45
CA TRP A 424 -7.86 -13.08 -34.33
C TRP A 424 -7.56 -12.87 -35.81
N SER A 425 -8.30 -13.60 -36.65
CA SER A 425 -8.28 -13.40 -38.09
C SER A 425 -9.61 -13.76 -38.75
N LEU A 426 -10.14 -12.84 -39.55
CA LEU A 426 -11.34 -12.99 -40.37
C LEU A 426 -10.92 -12.98 -41.85
N THR A 427 -11.27 -14.02 -42.60
CA THR A 427 -10.87 -14.15 -44.01
C THR A 427 -12.07 -14.19 -44.96
N LEU A 428 -12.20 -13.16 -45.79
CA LEU A 428 -13.11 -13.12 -46.94
C LEU A 428 -12.45 -13.80 -48.14
N THR A 429 -13.23 -14.52 -48.96
CA THR A 429 -12.70 -15.21 -50.15
C THR A 429 -13.61 -15.11 -51.36
N GLY A 430 -13.03 -15.24 -52.56
CA GLY A 430 -13.78 -15.49 -53.78
C GLY A 430 -14.60 -14.28 -54.23
N ASP A 431 -15.92 -14.40 -54.20
CA ASP A 431 -16.82 -13.32 -54.63
C ASP A 431 -17.07 -12.28 -53.52
N ASP A 432 -17.02 -12.66 -52.24
CA ASP A 432 -17.25 -11.76 -51.11
C ASP A 432 -16.10 -10.73 -50.99
N ALA A 433 -14.84 -11.20 -50.98
CA ALA A 433 -13.65 -10.33 -50.98
C ALA A 433 -13.58 -9.44 -52.23
N ARG A 434 -13.94 -9.98 -53.40
CA ARG A 434 -13.93 -9.23 -54.68
C ARG A 434 -14.91 -8.08 -54.69
N ALA A 435 -16.07 -8.29 -54.09
CA ALA A 435 -17.14 -7.30 -54.12
C ALA A 435 -16.85 -6.16 -53.13
N TYR A 436 -16.28 -6.45 -51.94
CA TYR A 436 -15.86 -5.42 -50.98
C TYR A 436 -14.76 -4.51 -51.55
N LEU A 437 -13.68 -5.10 -52.08
CA LEU A 437 -12.60 -4.39 -52.77
C LEU A 437 -13.01 -3.68 -54.08
N ALA A 438 -14.29 -3.71 -54.47
CA ALA A 438 -14.82 -2.97 -55.62
C ALA A 438 -15.67 -1.75 -55.22
N ILE A 439 -15.97 -1.59 -53.93
CA ILE A 439 -16.77 -0.50 -53.34
C ILE A 439 -16.07 0.21 -52.17
N ASN A 440 -14.99 -0.37 -51.66
CA ASN A 440 -14.06 0.25 -50.72
C ASN A 440 -13.06 1.15 -51.48
N ASP A 441 -12.69 2.28 -50.87
CA ASP A 441 -11.73 3.29 -51.37
C ASP A 441 -11.87 3.64 -52.88
N VAL A 442 -12.88 4.46 -53.21
CA VAL A 442 -13.37 4.63 -54.60
C VAL A 442 -13.47 6.09 -55.04
N ASP A 443 -12.32 6.74 -55.27
CA ASP A 443 -12.13 7.92 -56.16
C ASP A 443 -13.39 8.83 -56.23
N ASN A 444 -13.79 9.45 -55.11
CA ASN A 444 -15.16 9.95 -54.89
C ASN A 444 -15.42 11.32 -55.56
N TYR A 445 -14.38 11.97 -56.09
CA TYR A 445 -14.49 13.25 -56.81
C TYR A 445 -13.92 13.18 -58.23
N VAL A 446 -14.50 13.98 -59.11
CA VAL A 446 -14.05 14.12 -60.50
C VAL A 446 -13.23 15.41 -60.65
N GLY A 447 -11.92 15.31 -60.44
CA GLY A 447 -10.95 16.39 -60.68
C GLY A 447 -9.98 16.62 -59.52
N LEU A 448 -8.67 16.64 -59.83
CA LEU A 448 -7.55 16.65 -58.87
C LEU A 448 -7.21 18.05 -58.30
N ASP A 449 -8.20 18.90 -58.07
CA ASP A 449 -8.02 20.31 -57.68
C ASP A 449 -9.17 20.76 -56.77
N GLU A 450 -8.85 21.22 -55.55
CA GLU A 450 -9.76 21.71 -54.51
C GLU A 450 -10.81 22.71 -55.01
N THR A 451 -10.52 23.45 -56.08
CA THR A 451 -11.39 24.49 -56.62
C THR A 451 -12.39 24.01 -57.68
N ASN A 452 -12.28 22.76 -58.15
CA ASN A 452 -13.12 22.20 -59.21
C ASN A 452 -13.59 20.75 -58.98
N ALA A 453 -13.22 20.12 -57.86
CA ALA A 453 -13.70 18.79 -57.50
C ALA A 453 -15.24 18.77 -57.36
N THR A 454 -15.90 17.86 -58.09
CA THR A 454 -17.34 17.58 -57.91
C THR A 454 -17.56 16.10 -57.57
N PRO A 455 -18.50 15.77 -56.67
CA PRO A 455 -18.84 14.38 -56.36
C PRO A 455 -19.04 13.53 -57.62
N ARG A 456 -18.37 12.38 -57.63
CA ARG A 456 -18.62 11.30 -58.57
C ARG A 456 -20.00 10.74 -58.31
N THR A 457 -20.69 10.39 -59.39
CA THR A 457 -22.00 9.74 -59.34
C THR A 457 -21.96 8.42 -60.09
N ASP A 458 -22.77 7.47 -59.62
CA ASP A 458 -22.90 6.12 -60.17
C ASP A 458 -23.66 6.10 -61.51
N SER A 459 -23.98 4.89 -61.99
CA SER A 459 -24.76 4.70 -63.23
C SER A 459 -26.22 5.18 -63.14
N ASN A 460 -26.75 5.41 -61.93
CA ASN A 460 -28.10 5.87 -61.63
C ASN A 460 -28.19 7.37 -61.32
N GLY A 461 -27.07 8.01 -60.98
CA GLY A 461 -26.96 9.41 -60.56
C GLY A 461 -26.90 9.62 -59.04
N ASN A 462 -26.73 8.56 -58.25
CA ASN A 462 -26.44 8.60 -56.82
C ASN A 462 -24.97 8.96 -56.59
N GLU A 463 -24.63 9.63 -55.48
CA GLU A 463 -23.22 9.92 -55.15
C GLU A 463 -22.46 8.64 -54.75
N VAL A 464 -21.17 8.59 -55.07
CA VAL A 464 -20.25 7.51 -54.67
C VAL A 464 -19.58 7.88 -53.35
N TYR A 465 -19.41 6.88 -52.49
CA TYR A 465 -18.81 6.95 -51.15
C TYR A 465 -17.90 5.75 -50.95
N ASP A 466 -17.00 5.83 -49.96
CA ASP A 466 -16.14 4.72 -49.54
C ASP A 466 -16.91 3.88 -48.52
N GLU A 467 -17.01 2.58 -48.82
CA GLU A 467 -17.94 1.70 -48.13
C GLU A 467 -17.26 0.84 -47.06
N PHE A 468 -17.70 0.98 -45.81
CA PHE A 468 -17.22 0.18 -44.69
C PHE A 468 -17.69 -1.29 -44.73
N LEU A 469 -16.91 -2.16 -44.08
CA LEU A 469 -17.27 -3.52 -43.72
C LEU A 469 -17.91 -3.54 -42.30
N PRO A 470 -19.19 -3.89 -42.14
CA PRO A 470 -19.80 -4.01 -40.83
C PRO A 470 -19.34 -5.30 -40.13
N LEU A 471 -18.62 -5.16 -39.02
CA LEU A 471 -18.21 -6.24 -38.13
C LEU A 471 -19.15 -6.29 -36.92
N GLY A 472 -19.28 -7.47 -36.34
CA GLY A 472 -19.79 -7.64 -34.98
C GLY A 472 -19.21 -8.90 -34.36
N PHE A 473 -19.17 -8.99 -33.05
CA PHE A 473 -18.57 -10.12 -32.34
C PHE A 473 -19.39 -10.54 -31.11
N VAL A 474 -18.93 -11.60 -30.46
CA VAL A 474 -19.32 -11.99 -29.09
C VAL A 474 -18.04 -12.25 -28.32
N ASP A 475 -17.90 -11.65 -27.14
CA ASP A 475 -16.78 -11.87 -26.22
C ASP A 475 -16.96 -13.14 -25.36
N GLN A 476 -16.10 -13.33 -24.35
CA GLN A 476 -16.15 -14.52 -23.51
C GLN A 476 -17.23 -14.46 -22.43
N ALA A 477 -17.59 -13.28 -21.91
CA ALA A 477 -18.71 -13.10 -20.98
C ALA A 477 -20.08 -13.22 -21.69
N GLY A 478 -20.10 -13.05 -23.01
CA GLY A 478 -21.27 -13.14 -23.87
C GLY A 478 -21.92 -11.81 -24.21
N ASN A 479 -21.21 -10.68 -24.01
CA ASN A 479 -21.63 -9.41 -24.60
C ASN A 479 -21.38 -9.45 -26.11
N ALA A 480 -22.16 -8.67 -26.86
CA ALA A 480 -22.18 -8.76 -28.31
C ALA A 480 -22.63 -7.44 -28.94
N THR A 481 -22.00 -7.12 -30.07
CA THR A 481 -22.27 -5.90 -30.85
C THR A 481 -23.75 -5.66 -31.07
N ASP A 482 -24.26 -4.47 -30.69
CA ASP A 482 -25.64 -4.08 -31.02
C ASP A 482 -25.82 -4.24 -32.53
N PRO A 483 -26.70 -5.15 -33.00
CA PRO A 483 -26.84 -5.38 -34.42
C PRO A 483 -27.48 -4.20 -35.18
N ASN A 484 -27.92 -3.16 -34.46
CA ASN A 484 -28.34 -1.88 -35.02
C ASN A 484 -27.19 -0.87 -35.17
N ASN A 485 -26.07 -1.09 -34.48
CA ASN A 485 -24.86 -0.27 -34.51
C ASN A 485 -23.59 -1.15 -34.64
N PRO A 486 -23.39 -1.85 -35.78
CA PRO A 486 -22.22 -2.68 -36.00
C PRO A 486 -20.94 -1.84 -36.13
N ILE A 487 -19.81 -2.39 -35.70
CA ILE A 487 -18.49 -1.77 -35.83
C ILE A 487 -18.18 -1.57 -37.33
N LYS A 488 -17.71 -0.38 -37.70
CA LYS A 488 -17.52 -0.01 -39.12
C LYS A 488 -16.03 0.02 -39.47
N LEU A 489 -15.56 -1.02 -40.16
CA LEU A 489 -14.20 -1.05 -40.71
C LEU A 489 -14.15 -0.34 -42.07
N TYR A 490 -13.55 0.84 -42.10
CA TYR A 490 -13.10 1.53 -43.32
C TYR A 490 -11.67 1.12 -43.62
N TYR A 491 -11.35 0.90 -44.89
CA TYR A 491 -10.02 0.51 -45.35
C TYR A 491 -9.61 1.44 -46.49
N PHE A 492 -8.42 2.03 -46.43
CA PHE A 492 -7.88 2.91 -47.46
C PHE A 492 -6.57 2.32 -48.00
N ASP A 493 -6.49 2.11 -49.32
CA ASP A 493 -5.45 1.34 -50.02
C ASP A 493 -5.07 1.91 -51.42
N TYR A 494 -5.42 3.16 -51.71
CA TYR A 494 -5.30 3.79 -53.04
C TYR A 494 -3.88 4.07 -53.56
N TYR A 495 -3.19 3.01 -53.97
CA TYR A 495 -1.85 3.10 -54.58
C TYR A 495 -1.81 3.86 -55.93
N LEU A 496 -1.24 5.08 -55.93
CA LEU A 496 -1.14 5.96 -57.11
C LEU A 496 -0.07 5.53 -58.16
N GLY A 497 0.81 4.60 -57.82
CA GLY A 497 1.85 4.07 -58.71
C GLY A 497 3.17 4.87 -58.74
N GLU A 498 4.25 4.21 -59.18
CA GLU A 498 5.65 4.70 -59.10
C GLU A 498 5.84 6.21 -59.40
N GLY A 499 5.95 7.02 -58.33
CA GLY A 499 6.32 8.43 -58.38
C GLY A 499 5.28 9.44 -57.87
N GLY A 500 4.14 8.99 -57.34
CA GLY A 500 3.25 9.79 -56.48
C GLY A 500 3.81 9.98 -55.06
N ILE A 501 3.09 10.75 -54.23
CA ILE A 501 3.12 10.63 -52.77
C ILE A 501 1.96 9.66 -52.46
N ASP A 502 2.20 8.60 -51.69
CA ASP A 502 1.20 7.58 -51.33
C ASP A 502 0.35 8.10 -50.15
N ILE A 503 -0.59 8.99 -50.47
CA ILE A 503 -1.58 9.48 -49.49
C ILE A 503 -2.88 8.71 -49.74
N ASP A 504 -3.15 7.72 -48.90
CA ASP A 504 -4.32 6.85 -49.03
C ASP A 504 -5.56 7.48 -48.39
N LEU A 505 -5.42 8.21 -47.28
CA LEU A 505 -6.51 9.00 -46.67
C LEU A 505 -6.25 10.50 -46.74
N ASN A 506 -7.13 11.20 -47.46
CA ASN A 506 -7.02 12.60 -47.85
C ASN A 506 -8.41 13.29 -47.95
N PRO A 507 -8.50 14.63 -48.00
CA PRO A 507 -9.79 15.32 -48.07
C PRO A 507 -10.67 15.14 -49.33
N LEU A 508 -10.29 14.32 -50.32
CA LEU A 508 -11.17 13.90 -51.42
C LEU A 508 -11.97 12.65 -51.05
N ASP A 509 -11.56 11.90 -50.04
CA ASP A 509 -12.21 10.63 -49.75
C ASP A 509 -13.51 10.90 -48.99
N ARG A 510 -14.54 10.09 -49.21
CA ARG A 510 -15.89 10.29 -48.68
C ARG A 510 -16.38 9.02 -47.99
N PRO A 511 -15.90 8.74 -46.76
CA PRO A 511 -16.38 7.62 -45.97
C PRO A 511 -17.89 7.70 -45.80
N ARG A 512 -18.62 6.61 -46.11
CA ARG A 512 -20.08 6.62 -45.99
C ARG A 512 -20.52 6.61 -44.53
N GLY A 513 -21.12 7.72 -44.10
CA GLY A 513 -21.53 7.94 -42.70
C GLY A 513 -20.80 9.14 -42.12
N ALA A 514 -19.70 9.58 -42.75
CA ALA A 514 -18.97 10.77 -42.36
C ALA A 514 -19.47 12.04 -43.08
N GLU A 515 -19.49 13.17 -42.37
CA GLU A 515 -19.69 14.51 -42.92
C GLU A 515 -18.35 15.20 -43.25
N ASN A 516 -18.04 15.31 -44.55
CA ASN A 516 -16.93 16.13 -45.03
C ASN A 516 -17.32 17.60 -45.17
N THR A 517 -16.55 18.49 -44.52
CA THR A 517 -16.74 19.94 -44.57
C THR A 517 -15.47 20.67 -45.01
N LEU A 518 -15.67 21.75 -45.79
CA LEU A 518 -14.61 22.67 -46.21
C LEU A 518 -14.98 24.10 -45.76
N SER A 519 -14.12 24.71 -44.95
CA SER A 519 -14.31 26.10 -44.51
C SER A 519 -13.90 27.10 -45.62
N ASP A 520 -14.90 27.81 -46.16
CA ASP A 520 -14.71 28.82 -47.23
C ASP A 520 -13.74 29.92 -46.80
N GLY A 521 -12.57 29.95 -47.46
CA GLY A 521 -11.54 30.98 -47.29
C GLY A 521 -10.39 30.66 -46.34
N THR A 522 -10.37 29.49 -45.67
CA THR A 522 -9.26 29.07 -44.79
C THR A 522 -8.54 27.79 -45.19
N ALA A 523 -9.04 27.03 -46.18
CA ALA A 523 -8.47 25.76 -46.63
C ALA A 523 -8.26 24.75 -45.48
N GLN A 524 -9.26 24.71 -44.59
CA GLN A 524 -9.39 23.70 -43.53
C GLN A 524 -10.44 22.70 -43.99
N PHE A 525 -10.03 21.43 -44.03
CA PHE A 525 -10.86 20.28 -44.35
C PHE A 525 -11.13 19.49 -43.08
N THR A 526 -12.36 19.05 -42.89
CA THR A 526 -12.73 18.23 -41.74
C THR A 526 -13.64 17.09 -42.16
N THR A 527 -13.24 15.87 -41.84
CA THR A 527 -14.05 14.65 -41.94
C THR A 527 -14.52 14.31 -40.54
N ASN A 528 -15.81 14.47 -40.26
CA ASN A 528 -16.41 13.99 -39.02
C ASN A 528 -17.04 12.63 -39.30
N PHE A 529 -16.62 11.59 -38.60
CA PHE A 529 -17.42 10.39 -38.49
C PHE A 529 -18.45 10.62 -37.37
N ASP A 530 -19.69 10.15 -37.55
CA ASP A 530 -20.85 10.45 -36.69
C ASP A 530 -21.34 9.21 -35.90
N ASP A 531 -20.58 8.11 -35.92
CA ASP A 531 -20.98 6.83 -35.31
C ASP A 531 -20.30 6.63 -33.95
N ASP A 532 -20.81 5.69 -33.15
CA ASP A 532 -20.27 5.46 -31.80
C ASP A 532 -19.09 4.44 -31.76
N ARG A 533 -18.76 3.75 -32.87
CA ARG A 533 -17.59 2.82 -32.98
C ARG A 533 -17.14 2.61 -34.43
N GLN A 534 -15.88 2.93 -34.71
CA GLN A 534 -15.26 2.93 -36.02
C GLN A 534 -13.86 2.31 -35.97
N ILE A 535 -13.51 1.57 -37.02
CA ILE A 535 -12.14 1.16 -37.29
C ILE A 535 -11.74 1.77 -38.63
N ILE A 536 -10.71 2.60 -38.64
CA ILE A 536 -10.15 3.19 -39.85
C ILE A 536 -8.77 2.59 -40.05
N TYR A 537 -8.60 1.83 -41.12
CA TYR A 537 -7.32 1.26 -41.51
C TYR A 537 -6.79 1.99 -42.75
N VAL A 538 -5.56 2.51 -42.68
CA VAL A 538 -4.89 3.21 -43.79
C VAL A 538 -3.58 2.49 -44.11
N ALA A 539 -3.47 1.92 -45.31
CA ALA A 539 -2.31 1.13 -45.75
C ALA A 539 -1.07 1.96 -46.14
N GLY A 540 -1.06 3.25 -45.80
CA GLY A 540 -0.09 4.24 -46.24
C GLY A 540 -0.24 5.56 -45.48
N GLU A 541 0.09 6.69 -46.09
CA GLU A 541 0.11 7.99 -45.39
C GLU A 541 -1.28 8.63 -45.30
N ILE A 542 -1.56 9.33 -44.19
CA ILE A 542 -2.67 10.30 -44.10
C ILE A 542 -2.14 11.68 -44.49
N GLY A 543 -2.86 12.48 -45.28
CA GLY A 543 -2.32 13.76 -45.74
C GLY A 543 -3.25 14.75 -46.42
N THR A 544 -2.68 15.90 -46.79
CA THR A 544 -3.39 17.02 -47.41
C THR A 544 -3.24 17.02 -48.93
N ILE A 545 -4.27 17.49 -49.64
CA ILE A 545 -4.20 17.68 -51.10
C ILE A 545 -3.48 18.99 -51.42
N GLY A 546 -2.61 18.94 -52.41
CA GLY A 546 -2.02 20.14 -53.02
C GLY A 546 -0.75 20.63 -52.32
N VAL A 547 0.23 21.03 -53.13
CA VAL A 547 1.56 21.44 -52.67
C VAL A 547 1.59 22.86 -52.08
N GLY A 548 1.03 23.02 -50.87
CA GLY A 548 1.04 24.26 -50.10
C GLY A 548 0.95 24.01 -48.59
N ALA A 549 2.02 24.34 -47.85
CA ALA A 549 2.17 24.11 -46.40
C ALA A 549 1.33 25.07 -45.53
N SER A 550 0.00 25.11 -45.74
CA SER A 550 -0.93 25.99 -45.01
C SER A 550 -2.38 25.47 -44.95
N ASN A 551 -2.67 24.32 -45.55
CA ASN A 551 -3.97 23.67 -45.47
C ASN A 551 -3.94 22.68 -44.29
N ASN A 552 -5.02 22.57 -43.52
CA ASN A 552 -5.15 21.57 -42.46
C ASN A 552 -6.16 20.50 -42.90
N PHE A 553 -5.87 19.23 -42.59
CA PHE A 553 -6.84 18.14 -42.66
C PHE A 553 -7.12 17.67 -41.24
N THR A 554 -8.40 17.65 -40.86
CA THR A 554 -8.84 17.22 -39.54
C THR A 554 -9.74 16.01 -39.68
N ILE A 555 -9.42 14.95 -38.94
CA ILE A 555 -10.26 13.76 -38.77
C ILE A 555 -10.84 13.86 -37.36
N ASN A 556 -12.16 13.79 -37.26
CA ASN A 556 -12.87 13.68 -35.98
C ASN A 556 -13.58 12.34 -35.98
N LEU A 557 -13.18 11.46 -35.07
CA LEU A 557 -13.98 10.33 -34.63
C LEU A 557 -14.82 10.88 -33.44
N ALA A 558 -16.00 10.30 -33.18
CA ALA A 558 -17.03 11.02 -32.43
C ALA A 558 -16.94 10.77 -30.92
N GLY A 559 -17.05 9.50 -30.55
CA GLY A 559 -17.11 9.00 -29.18
C GLY A 559 -17.63 7.56 -29.20
N GLY A 560 -17.54 6.88 -28.05
CA GLY A 560 -17.36 5.43 -28.01
C GLY A 560 -15.97 5.04 -28.55
N ASP A 561 -15.66 3.76 -28.57
CA ASP A 561 -14.27 3.30 -28.73
C ASP A 561 -13.87 3.18 -30.21
N ASP A 562 -12.97 4.07 -30.64
CA ASP A 562 -12.55 4.21 -32.02
C ASP A 562 -11.09 3.77 -32.25
N VAL A 563 -10.84 3.09 -33.38
CA VAL A 563 -9.51 2.59 -33.76
C VAL A 563 -9.04 3.25 -35.05
N LEU A 564 -7.86 3.87 -35.03
CA LEU A 564 -7.17 4.39 -36.21
C LEU A 564 -5.83 3.66 -36.41
N ASN A 565 -5.77 2.76 -37.39
CA ASN A 565 -4.55 2.09 -37.82
C ASN A 565 -3.96 2.79 -39.07
N VAL A 566 -2.67 3.14 -39.04
CA VAL A 566 -1.93 3.78 -40.14
C VAL A 566 -0.57 3.10 -40.34
N GLU A 567 -0.38 2.41 -41.48
CA GLU A 567 0.93 1.81 -41.84
C GLU A 567 1.98 2.89 -42.23
N GLY A 568 1.55 4.07 -42.67
CA GLY A 568 2.43 5.18 -43.06
C GLY A 568 2.51 6.33 -42.05
N ASP A 569 3.03 7.48 -42.50
CA ASP A 569 3.20 8.69 -41.68
C ASP A 569 1.94 9.58 -41.67
N LEU A 570 1.74 10.34 -40.57
CA LEU A 570 0.81 11.48 -40.53
C LEU A 570 1.47 12.74 -41.11
N ASN A 571 1.10 13.11 -42.34
CA ASN A 571 1.70 14.28 -42.99
C ASN A 571 1.47 15.61 -42.25
N ALA A 572 2.21 16.64 -42.66
CA ALA A 572 2.11 17.98 -42.08
C ALA A 572 0.68 18.53 -42.07
N ASN A 573 0.27 19.06 -40.91
CA ASN A 573 -1.04 19.69 -40.67
C ASN A 573 -2.24 18.72 -40.69
N VAL A 574 -1.99 17.41 -40.53
CA VAL A 574 -3.03 16.44 -40.14
C VAL A 574 -3.32 16.59 -38.65
N ILE A 575 -4.59 16.64 -38.27
CA ILE A 575 -5.06 16.66 -36.88
C ILE A 575 -6.05 15.51 -36.74
N VAL A 576 -5.77 14.56 -35.86
CA VAL A 576 -6.73 13.52 -35.47
C VAL A 576 -7.32 13.91 -34.12
N ASN A 577 -8.64 13.80 -33.98
CA ASN A 577 -9.34 13.81 -32.70
C ASN A 577 -10.09 12.48 -32.61
N MET A 578 -9.80 11.67 -31.60
CA MET A 578 -10.41 10.35 -31.42
C MET A 578 -11.76 10.48 -30.72
N GLY A 579 -11.83 11.15 -29.55
CA GLY A 579 -13.10 11.68 -29.06
C GLY A 579 -13.33 11.46 -27.57
N THR A 580 -14.27 10.56 -27.25
CA THR A 580 -14.55 10.13 -25.87
C THR A 580 -14.89 8.65 -25.87
N GLY A 581 -14.03 7.82 -25.32
CA GLY A 581 -14.04 6.36 -25.43
C GLY A 581 -12.64 5.84 -25.16
N ASN A 582 -12.47 4.52 -25.19
CA ASN A 582 -11.16 3.89 -25.02
C ASN A 582 -10.48 3.79 -26.40
N ASP A 583 -10.02 4.93 -26.91
CA ASP A 583 -9.59 5.08 -28.29
C ASP A 583 -8.18 4.55 -28.54
N SER A 584 -7.95 3.99 -29.74
CA SER A 584 -6.70 3.31 -30.08
C SER A 584 -6.08 3.83 -31.38
N TYR A 585 -4.91 4.45 -31.31
CA TYR A 585 -4.05 4.64 -32.47
C TYR A 585 -3.09 3.46 -32.62
N VAL A 586 -3.01 2.90 -33.81
CA VAL A 586 -2.09 1.81 -34.17
C VAL A 586 -1.28 2.23 -35.40
N GLY A 587 -0.01 1.87 -35.50
CA GLY A 587 0.72 2.07 -36.76
C GLY A 587 2.20 1.73 -36.71
N ASP A 588 2.90 1.90 -37.83
CA ASP A 588 4.36 1.78 -37.83
C ASP A 588 4.99 3.00 -37.15
N GLY A 589 4.44 4.20 -37.32
CA GLY A 589 4.96 5.41 -36.71
C GLY A 589 4.02 6.61 -36.72
N LEU A 590 4.46 7.67 -36.05
CA LEU A 590 3.71 8.89 -35.78
C LEU A 590 4.62 10.11 -36.02
N VAL A 591 5.05 10.26 -37.27
CA VAL A 591 6.02 11.29 -37.69
C VAL A 591 5.33 12.50 -38.32
N GLY A 592 5.11 13.56 -37.54
CA GLY A 592 4.55 14.81 -38.01
C GLY A 592 5.58 15.66 -38.78
N VAL A 593 5.49 15.74 -40.12
CA VAL A 593 6.46 16.50 -40.95
C VAL A 593 6.24 18.02 -40.97
N GLY A 594 5.85 18.63 -39.84
CA GLY A 594 5.73 20.09 -39.72
C GLY A 594 5.09 20.60 -38.43
N SER A 595 5.09 21.93 -38.26
CA SER A 595 4.58 22.60 -37.05
C SER A 595 3.05 22.73 -37.03
N ALA A 596 2.34 21.59 -36.99
CA ALA A 596 0.88 21.53 -36.76
C ALA A 596 0.31 20.11 -36.52
N THR A 597 1.04 19.03 -36.80
CA THR A 597 0.48 17.67 -36.70
C THR A 597 0.15 17.32 -35.25
N GLN A 598 -1.05 16.77 -35.02
CA GLN A 598 -1.61 16.49 -33.69
C GLN A 598 -2.42 15.18 -33.68
N VAL A 599 -2.36 14.44 -32.58
CA VAL A 599 -3.32 13.39 -32.22
C VAL A 599 -3.90 13.73 -30.84
N ASN A 600 -5.20 13.99 -30.81
CA ASN A 600 -5.93 14.28 -29.58
C ASN A 600 -6.77 13.04 -29.27
N LEU A 601 -6.32 12.24 -28.31
CA LEU A 601 -6.99 11.02 -27.87
C LEU A 601 -8.33 11.35 -27.21
N GLY A 602 -8.40 12.47 -26.46
CA GLY A 602 -9.62 12.86 -25.79
C GLY A 602 -9.78 12.11 -24.47
N ALA A 603 -11.00 11.66 -24.13
CA ALA A 603 -11.31 11.18 -22.77
C ALA A 603 -11.76 9.72 -22.69
N GLY A 604 -10.99 8.92 -21.96
CA GLY A 604 -11.14 7.49 -21.74
C GLY A 604 -9.75 6.86 -21.57
N ASP A 605 -9.68 5.53 -21.51
CA ASP A 605 -8.43 4.77 -21.38
C ASP A 605 -7.85 4.54 -22.78
N ASN A 606 -7.12 5.54 -23.29
CA ASN A 606 -6.68 5.54 -24.69
C ASN A 606 -5.30 4.90 -24.87
N GLN A 607 -5.03 4.33 -26.04
CA GLN A 607 -3.72 3.74 -26.36
C GLN A 607 -3.11 4.23 -27.68
N ILE A 608 -1.79 4.34 -27.70
CA ILE A 608 -0.98 4.48 -28.91
C ILE A 608 -0.02 3.29 -28.96
N LEU A 609 -0.22 2.39 -29.92
CA LEU A 609 0.61 1.22 -30.15
C LEU A 609 1.41 1.39 -31.44
N THR A 610 2.74 1.26 -31.38
CA THR A 610 3.55 1.16 -32.61
C THR A 610 4.05 -0.26 -32.81
N LEU A 611 3.81 -0.85 -33.98
CA LEU A 611 3.92 -2.31 -34.17
C LEU A 611 5.31 -2.81 -34.55
N ASP A 612 6.08 -2.13 -35.42
CA ASP A 612 7.51 -2.43 -35.67
C ASP A 612 8.21 -1.24 -36.36
N ASN A 613 9.05 -0.46 -35.65
CA ASN A 613 9.75 0.69 -36.27
C ASN A 613 11.28 0.69 -36.05
N ASP A 614 12.04 0.47 -37.14
CA ASP A 614 13.52 0.59 -37.21
C ASP A 614 14.02 2.07 -37.21
N GLY A 615 13.11 3.05 -37.15
CA GLY A 615 13.30 4.48 -37.38
C GLY A 615 12.87 5.39 -36.22
N LEU A 616 12.21 6.53 -36.47
CA LEU A 616 11.67 7.40 -35.42
C LEU A 616 10.19 7.05 -35.23
N ALA A 617 9.82 6.52 -34.08
CA ALA A 617 8.45 6.06 -33.82
C ALA A 617 7.46 7.21 -33.59
N ILE A 618 7.82 8.24 -32.81
CA ILE A 618 7.01 9.43 -32.56
C ILE A 618 7.91 10.66 -32.75
N SER A 619 7.68 11.48 -33.77
CA SER A 619 8.51 12.66 -33.99
C SER A 619 7.73 13.89 -34.45
N THR A 620 8.11 15.04 -33.89
CA THR A 620 7.60 16.37 -34.26
C THR A 620 6.07 16.46 -34.28
N ILE A 621 5.42 15.78 -33.33
CA ILE A 621 3.97 15.75 -33.14
C ILE A 621 3.58 16.18 -31.72
N ALA A 622 2.37 16.70 -31.55
CA ALA A 622 1.74 16.88 -30.25
C ALA A 622 0.65 15.82 -30.04
N ILE A 623 0.69 15.15 -28.88
CA ILE A 623 -0.27 14.14 -28.44
C ILE A 623 -0.93 14.66 -27.17
N THR A 624 -2.26 14.62 -27.09
CA THR A 624 -3.00 15.03 -25.88
C THR A 624 -4.16 14.10 -25.54
N ALA A 625 -4.36 13.87 -24.25
CA ALA A 625 -5.57 13.25 -23.67
C ALA A 625 -6.17 14.22 -22.64
N GLU A 626 -7.47 14.07 -22.36
CA GLU A 626 -8.23 14.87 -21.40
C GLU A 626 -9.06 13.95 -20.49
N GLY A 627 -9.41 14.39 -19.28
CA GLY A 627 -10.22 13.61 -18.34
C GLY A 627 -9.38 12.83 -17.32
N ASP A 628 -9.91 11.67 -16.91
CA ASP A 628 -9.44 10.87 -15.78
C ASP A 628 -9.12 9.40 -16.18
N GLY A 629 -8.87 9.15 -17.47
CA GLY A 629 -8.61 7.80 -18.01
C GLY A 629 -7.12 7.48 -18.09
N ASN A 630 -6.79 6.19 -17.99
CA ASN A 630 -5.43 5.66 -17.90
C ASN A 630 -4.87 5.45 -19.32
N ASN A 631 -4.01 6.36 -19.80
CA ASN A 631 -3.54 6.33 -21.19
C ASN A 631 -2.23 5.57 -21.35
N LEU A 632 -2.14 4.72 -22.38
CA LEU A 632 -0.95 3.95 -22.74
C LEU A 632 -0.28 4.50 -24.01
N ILE A 633 1.05 4.67 -23.99
CA ILE A 633 1.86 4.78 -25.20
C ILE A 633 2.88 3.64 -25.18
N ASP A 634 2.71 2.62 -26.04
CA ASP A 634 3.68 1.53 -26.20
C ASP A 634 4.42 1.63 -27.55
N ILE A 635 5.74 1.73 -27.45
CA ILE A 635 6.63 1.95 -28.58
C ILE A 635 7.61 0.80 -28.77
N ASN A 636 7.26 -0.10 -29.69
CA ASN A 636 8.11 -1.17 -30.19
C ASN A 636 9.18 -0.65 -31.19
N SER A 637 10.07 0.23 -30.71
CA SER A 637 11.19 0.76 -31.48
C SER A 637 12.46 0.91 -30.64
N ASP A 638 13.54 0.22 -31.04
CA ASP A 638 14.87 0.27 -30.42
C ASP A 638 15.66 1.56 -30.76
N SER A 639 15.01 2.56 -31.33
CA SER A 639 15.65 3.78 -31.80
C SER A 639 16.16 4.66 -30.65
N VAL A 640 17.35 5.23 -30.81
CA VAL A 640 17.94 6.11 -29.77
C VAL A 640 17.06 7.30 -29.42
N ASN A 641 16.18 7.73 -30.33
CA ASN A 641 15.24 8.84 -30.14
C ASN A 641 13.83 8.42 -30.58
N SER A 642 13.30 7.29 -30.10
CA SER A 642 11.95 6.81 -30.43
C SER A 642 10.85 7.86 -30.21
N ILE A 643 10.97 8.71 -29.17
CA ILE A 643 10.17 9.93 -29.03
C ILE A 643 11.08 11.14 -29.26
N ASN A 644 10.83 11.97 -30.27
CA ASN A 644 11.76 13.03 -30.68
C ASN A 644 11.10 14.37 -31.06
N ALA A 645 11.48 15.44 -30.37
CA ALA A 645 10.96 16.80 -30.59
C ALA A 645 9.42 16.88 -30.55
N SER A 646 8.80 16.05 -29.70
CA SER A 646 7.36 15.88 -29.55
C SER A 646 6.85 16.47 -28.24
N THR A 647 5.54 16.70 -28.14
CA THR A 647 4.88 17.07 -26.88
C THR A 647 3.82 16.03 -26.56
N ILE A 648 3.86 15.44 -25.36
CA ILE A 648 2.83 14.55 -24.83
C ILE A 648 2.24 15.27 -23.61
N THR A 649 0.92 15.37 -23.53
CA THR A 649 0.23 16.05 -22.41
C THR A 649 -1.11 15.37 -22.13
N PHE A 650 -1.15 14.59 -21.05
CA PHE A 650 -2.35 14.01 -20.47
C PHE A 650 -2.80 14.86 -19.26
N THR A 651 -3.80 14.41 -18.48
CA THR A 651 -4.43 15.24 -17.42
C THR A 651 -4.56 14.61 -16.04
N ASN A 652 -5.35 13.56 -15.90
CA ASN A 652 -5.42 12.71 -14.71
C ASN A 652 -5.61 11.27 -15.21
N GLY A 653 -5.19 10.30 -14.41
CA GLY A 653 -5.19 8.89 -14.76
C GLY A 653 -3.82 8.27 -14.48
N ASP A 654 -3.78 6.95 -14.34
CA ASP A 654 -2.55 6.18 -14.13
C ASP A 654 -1.87 5.95 -15.50
N ASP A 655 -1.26 7.00 -16.06
CA ASP A 655 -0.75 6.99 -17.44
C ASP A 655 0.59 6.24 -17.57
N THR A 656 0.75 5.49 -18.66
CA THR A 656 1.96 4.68 -18.92
C THR A 656 2.61 4.99 -20.27
N ILE A 657 3.92 5.23 -20.27
CA ILE A 657 4.75 5.30 -21.49
C ILE A 657 5.81 4.20 -21.47
N LEU A 658 5.69 3.24 -22.39
CA LEU A 658 6.68 2.21 -22.67
C LEU A 658 7.41 2.55 -23.96
N THR A 659 8.74 2.61 -23.92
CA THR A 659 9.53 2.67 -25.16
C THR A 659 10.82 1.87 -25.05
N ARG A 660 11.06 1.01 -26.03
CA ARG A 660 12.34 0.29 -26.18
C ARG A 660 13.50 1.22 -26.57
N GLY A 661 13.18 2.45 -26.96
CA GLY A 661 14.13 3.46 -27.42
C GLY A 661 14.35 4.57 -26.40
N GLY A 662 14.74 5.75 -26.89
CA GLY A 662 14.98 6.94 -26.07
C GLY A 662 14.00 8.08 -26.28
N ILE A 663 14.01 9.06 -25.37
CA ILE A 663 13.19 10.26 -25.42
C ILE A 663 14.11 11.48 -25.58
N ALA A 664 13.99 12.20 -26.69
CA ALA A 664 14.90 13.29 -27.05
C ALA A 664 14.16 14.59 -27.40
N ASN A 665 14.70 15.74 -26.97
CA ASN A 665 14.18 17.08 -27.32
C ASN A 665 12.68 17.29 -27.01
N SER A 666 12.09 16.48 -26.15
CA SER A 666 10.63 16.34 -26.03
C SER A 666 10.11 16.90 -24.71
N THR A 667 8.81 17.10 -24.63
CA THR A 667 8.13 17.48 -23.38
C THR A 667 7.01 16.50 -23.09
N VAL A 668 7.08 15.81 -21.96
CA VAL A 668 6.07 14.88 -21.47
C VAL A 668 5.44 15.48 -20.22
N ARG A 669 4.10 15.45 -20.15
CA ARG A 669 3.30 15.77 -18.96
C ARG A 669 2.22 14.72 -18.86
N LEU A 670 2.14 14.00 -17.77
CA LEU A 670 1.12 12.95 -17.59
C LEU A 670 -0.04 13.49 -16.72
N GLY A 671 0.28 14.11 -15.58
CA GLY A 671 -0.71 14.72 -14.71
C GLY A 671 -0.96 13.85 -13.48
N ASN A 672 -2.09 14.04 -12.79
CA ASN A 672 -2.26 13.41 -11.48
C ASN A 672 -2.68 11.93 -11.63
N GLY A 673 -1.97 11.03 -10.97
CA GLY A 673 -2.18 9.58 -11.05
C GLY A 673 -0.89 8.82 -10.87
N VAL A 674 -0.95 7.50 -10.76
CA VAL A 674 0.22 6.63 -10.59
C VAL A 674 0.86 6.41 -11.97
N ASN A 675 1.66 7.39 -12.42
CA ASN A 675 2.20 7.40 -13.77
C ASN A 675 3.50 6.60 -13.89
N GLN A 676 3.73 6.00 -15.05
CA GLN A 676 4.87 5.11 -15.27
C GLN A 676 5.56 5.35 -16.60
N ILE A 677 6.90 5.45 -16.61
CA ILE A 677 7.69 5.65 -17.82
C ILE A 677 8.87 4.67 -17.85
N LEU A 678 8.90 3.78 -18.85
CA LEU A 678 10.01 2.87 -19.11
C LEU A 678 10.71 3.23 -20.43
N VAL A 679 12.01 3.50 -20.36
CA VAL A 679 12.84 3.94 -21.49
C VAL A 679 14.04 3.00 -21.68
N GLY A 680 14.13 2.36 -22.85
CA GLY A 680 15.22 1.43 -23.18
C GLY A 680 16.55 2.08 -23.57
N ASN A 681 16.56 3.40 -23.87
CA ASN A 681 17.74 4.17 -24.26
C ASN A 681 17.92 5.43 -23.37
N ASP A 682 18.61 6.46 -23.87
CA ASP A 682 18.79 7.72 -23.13
C ASP A 682 17.51 8.59 -23.14
N ILE A 683 17.31 9.37 -22.07
CA ILE A 683 16.50 10.60 -22.10
C ILE A 683 17.44 11.81 -22.22
N ASP A 684 17.30 12.59 -23.30
CA ASP A 684 18.20 13.69 -23.64
C ASP A 684 17.45 14.99 -24.01
N ASP A 685 17.99 16.15 -23.64
CA ASP A 685 17.44 17.49 -23.95
C ASP A 685 15.92 17.66 -23.69
N SER A 686 15.35 16.95 -22.70
CA SER A 686 13.90 16.81 -22.52
C SER A 686 13.36 17.38 -21.20
N PHE A 687 12.02 17.51 -21.12
CA PHE A 687 11.31 17.90 -19.91
C PHE A 687 10.20 16.88 -19.62
N ILE A 688 10.37 16.09 -18.56
CA ILE A 688 9.44 15.06 -18.13
C ILE A 688 8.80 15.51 -16.83
N TYR A 689 7.46 15.54 -16.81
CA TYR A 689 6.64 15.72 -15.63
C TYR A 689 5.67 14.55 -15.58
N THR A 690 5.71 13.75 -14.53
CA THR A 690 4.68 12.72 -14.28
C THR A 690 3.50 13.42 -13.61
N GLY A 691 3.41 13.51 -12.28
CA GLY A 691 2.49 14.44 -11.61
C GLY A 691 2.55 14.35 -10.09
N ASP A 692 1.43 14.60 -9.42
CA ASP A 692 1.25 14.13 -8.04
C ASP A 692 0.77 12.66 -8.07
N ASN A 693 1.03 11.94 -6.97
CA ASN A 693 0.95 10.48 -6.73
C ASN A 693 2.30 9.74 -6.94
N ASN A 694 2.30 8.42 -6.69
CA ASN A 694 3.52 7.60 -6.58
C ASN A 694 4.04 7.20 -7.97
N ASP A 695 4.79 8.07 -8.63
CA ASP A 695 5.23 7.86 -10.01
C ASP A 695 6.50 7.00 -10.13
N VAL A 696 6.63 6.32 -11.27
CA VAL A 696 7.79 5.45 -11.58
C VAL A 696 8.44 5.85 -12.91
N VAL A 697 9.76 6.10 -12.90
CA VAL A 697 10.54 6.38 -14.12
C VAL A 697 11.81 5.53 -14.17
N VAL A 698 11.88 4.63 -15.14
CA VAL A 698 12.96 3.63 -15.28
C VAL A 698 13.65 3.76 -16.64
N ILE A 699 14.97 3.89 -16.61
CA ILE A 699 15.83 4.07 -17.79
C ILE A 699 16.84 2.93 -17.87
N THR A 700 16.53 1.90 -18.66
CA THR A 700 17.24 0.60 -18.68
C THR A 700 18.44 0.55 -19.64
N ASN A 701 18.82 1.65 -20.28
CA ASN A 701 19.93 1.68 -21.24
C ASN A 701 21.18 0.99 -20.68
N THR A 702 21.74 -0.01 -21.38
CA THR A 702 22.93 -0.77 -20.95
C THR A 702 24.23 -0.29 -21.61
N SER A 703 24.18 0.80 -22.37
CA SER A 703 25.32 1.33 -23.11
C SER A 703 26.28 2.09 -22.20
N SER A 704 27.40 1.44 -21.83
CA SER A 704 28.53 2.01 -21.05
C SER A 704 29.21 3.29 -21.59
N THR A 705 28.71 3.89 -22.68
CA THR A 705 29.15 5.19 -23.20
C THR A 705 28.04 6.24 -23.25
N ALA A 706 26.81 5.84 -22.90
CA ALA A 706 25.62 6.65 -22.96
C ALA A 706 25.44 7.46 -21.66
N GLY A 707 24.52 8.41 -21.68
CA GLY A 707 24.08 9.10 -20.47
C GLY A 707 22.60 8.92 -20.35
N SER A 708 22.19 7.87 -19.63
CA SER A 708 20.79 7.49 -19.46
C SER A 708 19.88 8.69 -19.16
N LEU A 709 20.35 9.67 -18.38
CA LEU A 709 19.69 10.96 -18.24
C LEU A 709 20.64 12.15 -18.52
N GLN A 710 20.39 12.90 -19.60
CA GLN A 710 21.22 14.02 -20.07
C GLN A 710 20.43 15.32 -20.27
N ASN A 711 20.96 16.43 -19.73
CA ASN A 711 20.44 17.80 -19.88
C ASN A 711 18.89 17.90 -19.77
N THR A 712 18.31 17.05 -18.91
CA THR A 712 16.87 16.80 -18.84
C THR A 712 16.34 17.20 -17.48
N THR A 713 15.18 17.84 -17.46
CA THR A 713 14.38 17.99 -16.24
C THR A 713 13.46 16.80 -16.10
N LEU A 714 13.53 16.13 -14.95
CA LEU A 714 12.64 15.06 -14.53
C LEU A 714 11.99 15.50 -13.21
N ASN A 715 10.67 15.57 -13.18
CA ASN A 715 9.90 16.05 -12.02
C ASN A 715 8.69 15.14 -11.78
N LEU A 716 8.60 14.56 -10.58
CA LEU A 716 7.57 13.59 -10.18
C LEU A 716 6.68 14.17 -9.06
N GLY A 717 6.32 15.45 -9.19
CA GLY A 717 5.39 16.19 -8.30
C GLY A 717 5.53 15.87 -6.81
N ASN A 718 4.53 15.23 -6.20
CA ASN A 718 4.53 14.77 -4.81
C ASN A 718 3.96 13.33 -4.74
N GLY A 719 4.67 12.40 -4.09
CA GLY A 719 4.26 11.02 -3.87
C GLY A 719 5.44 10.20 -3.35
N ASP A 720 5.25 8.91 -3.09
CA ASP A 720 6.37 7.99 -2.82
C ASP A 720 6.93 7.51 -4.19
N ASN A 721 7.83 8.30 -4.79
CA ASN A 721 8.24 8.11 -6.19
C ASN A 721 9.46 7.19 -6.35
N THR A 722 9.58 6.55 -7.52
CA THR A 722 10.75 5.72 -7.87
C THR A 722 11.41 6.17 -9.18
N VAL A 723 12.70 6.45 -9.14
CA VAL A 723 13.53 6.76 -10.32
C VAL A 723 14.70 5.78 -10.40
N SER A 724 14.80 5.02 -11.49
CA SER A 724 15.91 4.08 -11.74
C SER A 724 16.63 4.42 -13.03
N VAL A 725 17.96 4.61 -12.96
CA VAL A 725 18.80 5.05 -14.08
C VAL A 725 20.00 4.13 -14.22
N ASN A 726 20.00 3.23 -15.20
CA ASN A 726 20.99 2.14 -15.28
C ASN A 726 22.45 2.59 -15.61
N ASN A 727 22.68 3.81 -16.09
CA ASN A 727 24.04 4.39 -16.17
C ASN A 727 24.13 5.74 -15.42
N ASN A 728 24.46 6.81 -16.16
CA ASN A 728 24.84 8.11 -15.62
C ASN A 728 23.69 9.11 -15.67
N VAL A 729 23.54 9.88 -14.57
CA VAL A 729 22.77 11.13 -14.54
C VAL A 729 23.76 12.28 -14.70
N ARG A 730 23.70 13.02 -15.82
CA ARG A 730 24.78 13.97 -16.15
C ARG A 730 24.37 15.20 -16.98
N SER A 731 25.35 16.07 -17.21
CA SER A 731 25.27 17.16 -18.20
C SER A 731 24.25 18.26 -17.88
N GLY A 732 23.94 18.48 -16.61
CA GLY A 732 22.99 19.50 -16.14
C GLY A 732 21.57 18.98 -15.91
N SER A 733 21.36 17.66 -15.95
CA SER A 733 20.08 17.05 -15.59
C SER A 733 19.65 17.43 -14.17
N PHE A 734 18.34 17.54 -13.99
CA PHE A 734 17.68 17.97 -12.75
C PHE A 734 16.57 16.97 -12.42
N ILE A 735 16.67 16.28 -11.28
CA ILE A 735 15.64 15.35 -10.78
C ILE A 735 14.96 15.95 -9.55
N THR A 736 13.63 15.88 -9.50
CA THR A 736 12.81 16.31 -8.36
C THR A 736 11.61 15.40 -8.12
N THR A 737 11.27 15.13 -6.86
CA THR A 737 10.20 14.20 -6.45
C THR A 737 9.29 14.73 -5.31
N GLY A 738 9.66 15.86 -4.70
CA GLY A 738 8.76 16.78 -3.98
C GLY A 738 8.50 16.45 -2.51
N THR A 739 7.47 15.66 -2.22
CA THR A 739 7.17 15.19 -0.86
C THR A 739 6.62 13.77 -0.89
N GLY A 740 7.18 12.90 -0.06
CA GLY A 740 6.92 11.47 -0.02
C GLY A 740 8.24 10.70 0.09
N ASN A 741 8.16 9.38 0.26
CA ASN A 741 9.33 8.54 0.50
C ASN A 741 9.97 8.13 -0.84
N ASP A 742 10.84 8.97 -1.38
CA ASP A 742 11.34 8.80 -2.74
C ASP A 742 12.57 7.90 -2.83
N THR A 743 12.67 7.12 -3.91
CA THR A 743 13.82 6.24 -4.21
C THR A 743 14.48 6.61 -5.53
N LEU A 744 15.79 6.89 -5.51
CA LEU A 744 16.63 7.11 -6.69
C LEU A 744 17.78 6.10 -6.75
N THR A 745 17.83 5.29 -7.82
CA THR A 745 18.93 4.37 -8.12
C THR A 745 19.69 4.81 -9.37
N VAL A 746 21.02 4.86 -9.29
CA VAL A 746 21.93 5.24 -10.39
C VAL A 746 23.04 4.20 -10.55
N GLY A 747 23.00 3.44 -11.65
CA GLY A 747 23.88 2.31 -11.93
C GLY A 747 25.32 2.67 -12.34
N ASP A 748 25.63 3.94 -12.58
CA ASP A 748 27.00 4.44 -12.75
C ASP A 748 27.23 5.65 -11.82
N ALA A 749 27.35 6.87 -12.36
CA ALA A 749 27.69 8.05 -11.59
C ALA A 749 26.74 9.24 -11.82
N ILE A 750 26.72 10.15 -10.84
CA ILE A 750 26.07 11.46 -10.93
C ILE A 750 27.15 12.51 -11.23
N LEU A 751 27.06 13.20 -12.38
CA LEU A 751 28.10 14.12 -12.87
C LEU A 751 27.55 15.46 -13.35
N ASN A 752 27.80 16.55 -12.61
CA ASN A 752 27.24 17.87 -12.92
C ASN A 752 25.72 17.79 -13.13
N ALA A 753 25.01 17.23 -12.16
CA ALA A 753 23.56 17.12 -12.15
C ALA A 753 23.04 17.49 -10.76
N THR A 754 21.79 17.92 -10.67
CA THR A 754 21.15 18.31 -9.41
C THR A 754 20.02 17.33 -9.10
N ILE A 755 20.02 16.80 -7.89
CA ILE A 755 18.98 15.92 -7.33
C ILE A 755 18.40 16.65 -6.12
N ASN A 756 17.09 16.84 -6.07
CA ASN A 756 16.40 17.36 -4.90
C ASN A 756 15.18 16.46 -4.65
N LEU A 757 15.22 15.60 -3.62
CA LEU A 757 14.12 14.67 -3.37
C LEU A 757 12.99 15.37 -2.61
N GLY A 758 13.28 15.98 -1.46
CA GLY A 758 12.33 16.84 -0.73
C GLY A 758 11.78 16.16 0.53
N ASP A 759 10.64 16.60 1.05
CA ASP A 759 10.24 16.16 2.40
C ASP A 759 9.74 14.69 2.40
N GLY A 760 10.49 13.77 3.03
CA GLY A 760 10.14 12.35 3.18
C GLY A 760 11.30 11.48 3.70
N THR A 761 11.11 10.17 3.79
CA THR A 761 12.19 9.20 4.11
C THR A 761 12.79 8.70 2.79
N ASN A 762 13.83 9.38 2.29
CA ASN A 762 14.32 9.16 0.92
C ASN A 762 15.52 8.21 0.86
N ILE A 763 15.66 7.52 -0.27
CA ILE A 763 16.76 6.58 -0.54
C ILE A 763 17.48 6.95 -1.84
N ILE A 764 18.78 7.19 -1.77
CA ILE A 764 19.65 7.35 -2.95
C ILE A 764 20.71 6.25 -2.98
N THR A 765 20.79 5.50 -4.08
CA THR A 765 21.87 4.54 -4.34
C THR A 765 22.63 4.90 -5.61
N VAL A 766 23.95 5.07 -5.53
CA VAL A 766 24.84 5.36 -6.67
C VAL A 766 25.97 4.35 -6.70
N GLU A 767 26.05 3.52 -7.75
CA GLU A 767 27.03 2.41 -7.79
C GLU A 767 28.49 2.89 -7.88
N VAL A 768 28.80 3.95 -8.64
CA VAL A 768 30.19 4.31 -8.98
C VAL A 768 30.67 5.62 -8.33
N GLY A 769 29.84 6.65 -8.24
CA GLY A 769 30.23 7.88 -7.51
C GLY A 769 29.51 9.16 -7.90
N ILE A 770 29.86 10.23 -7.20
CA ILE A 770 29.26 11.57 -7.33
C ILE A 770 30.40 12.56 -7.58
N THR A 771 30.34 13.33 -8.67
CA THR A 771 31.50 14.11 -9.14
C THR A 771 31.10 15.34 -9.98
N ASN A 772 32.09 16.18 -10.32
CA ASN A 772 31.98 17.33 -11.22
C ASN A 772 30.84 18.28 -10.84
N ASN A 773 30.83 18.82 -9.62
CA ASN A 773 29.76 19.74 -9.18
C ASN A 773 28.34 19.15 -9.24
N ALA A 774 28.19 17.83 -9.03
CA ALA A 774 26.88 17.26 -8.71
C ALA A 774 26.38 17.76 -7.35
N ASP A 775 25.08 17.99 -7.24
CA ASP A 775 24.44 18.63 -6.09
C ASP A 775 23.27 17.74 -5.67
N ILE A 776 23.30 17.20 -4.46
CA ILE A 776 22.26 16.30 -3.93
C ILE A 776 21.71 16.89 -2.65
N ASP A 777 20.39 16.95 -2.58
CA ASP A 777 19.60 17.49 -1.46
C ASP A 777 18.44 16.53 -1.21
N THR A 778 18.41 15.84 -0.07
CA THR A 778 17.30 14.91 0.22
C THR A 778 16.15 15.53 0.98
N GLY A 779 16.31 16.66 1.67
CA GLY A 779 15.19 17.50 2.12
C GLY A 779 14.95 17.49 3.63
N SER A 780 13.85 16.86 4.06
CA SER A 780 13.53 16.68 5.48
C SER A 780 12.88 15.30 5.71
N GLY A 781 13.37 14.54 6.67
CA GLY A 781 12.94 13.20 7.01
C GLY A 781 14.15 12.26 7.12
N VAL A 782 13.93 10.98 7.43
CA VAL A 782 15.04 10.05 7.70
C VAL A 782 15.63 9.54 6.39
N ASP A 783 16.71 10.18 5.91
CA ASP A 783 17.27 9.91 4.59
C ASP A 783 18.42 8.90 4.60
N THR A 784 18.60 8.17 3.50
CA THR A 784 19.72 7.22 3.29
C THR A 784 20.37 7.38 1.93
N ILE A 785 21.64 7.77 1.91
CA ILE A 785 22.47 7.91 0.70
C ILE A 785 23.59 6.87 0.73
N THR A 786 23.68 6.04 -0.30
CA THR A 786 24.74 5.02 -0.47
C THR A 786 25.51 5.21 -1.77
N VAL A 787 26.84 5.29 -1.67
CA VAL A 787 27.75 5.56 -2.79
C VAL A 787 28.83 4.47 -2.86
N GLY A 788 28.78 3.63 -3.89
CA GLY A 788 29.71 2.49 -4.07
C GLY A 788 31.14 2.89 -4.44
N GLY A 789 31.37 4.15 -4.78
CA GLY A 789 32.70 4.72 -5.01
C GLY A 789 32.90 6.09 -4.37
N ASN A 790 33.43 7.07 -5.11
CA ASN A 790 34.00 8.29 -4.52
C ASN A 790 33.06 9.50 -4.66
N VAL A 791 33.17 10.45 -3.72
CA VAL A 791 32.56 11.79 -3.81
C VAL A 791 33.66 12.82 -4.09
N LEU A 792 33.61 13.47 -5.25
CA LEU A 792 34.75 14.20 -5.82
C LEU A 792 34.38 15.56 -6.42
N ASP A 793 35.40 16.37 -6.65
CA ASP A 793 35.38 17.52 -7.57
C ASP A 793 34.22 18.51 -7.30
N SER A 794 34.16 18.97 -6.05
CA SER A 794 33.16 19.90 -5.54
C SER A 794 31.71 19.46 -5.73
N ALA A 795 31.47 18.15 -5.69
CA ALA A 795 30.14 17.60 -5.42
C ALA A 795 29.69 17.91 -3.98
N ASN A 796 28.39 18.15 -3.79
CA ASN A 796 27.79 18.36 -2.48
C ASN A 796 26.71 17.31 -2.22
N ILE A 797 26.60 16.89 -0.96
CA ILE A 797 25.51 16.09 -0.41
C ILE A 797 24.94 16.88 0.77
N SER A 798 23.63 17.10 0.77
CA SER A 798 22.83 17.69 1.83
C SER A 798 21.73 16.70 2.17
N THR A 799 21.53 16.35 3.44
CA THR A 799 20.45 15.44 3.84
C THR A 799 19.28 16.19 4.48
N GLY A 800 19.53 16.93 5.56
CA GLY A 800 18.76 18.11 5.94
C GLY A 800 18.24 18.10 7.37
N ALA A 801 17.22 17.28 7.66
CA ALA A 801 16.58 17.25 8.98
C ALA A 801 15.96 15.90 9.31
N GLU A 802 15.98 15.52 10.59
CA GLU A 802 15.82 14.14 11.10
C GLU A 802 17.12 13.31 10.94
N ALA A 803 17.10 12.03 11.32
CA ALA A 803 18.32 11.26 11.61
C ALA A 803 18.85 10.54 10.35
N ASP A 804 19.81 11.15 9.67
CA ASP A 804 20.21 10.75 8.32
C ASP A 804 21.38 9.76 8.26
N THR A 805 21.55 9.10 7.12
CA THR A 805 22.65 8.15 6.88
C THR A 805 23.33 8.35 5.54
N VAL A 806 24.64 8.64 5.54
CA VAL A 806 25.47 8.78 4.32
C VAL A 806 26.61 7.76 4.33
N ASN A 807 26.56 6.77 3.44
CA ASN A 807 27.55 5.69 3.30
C ASN A 807 28.35 5.83 2.00
N ILE A 808 29.68 5.94 2.10
CA ILE A 808 30.60 6.09 0.96
C ILE A 808 31.68 5.01 1.04
N ALA A 809 31.64 4.03 0.13
CA ALA A 809 32.61 2.95 0.06
C ALA A 809 33.97 3.37 -0.54
N GLY A 810 33.99 4.46 -1.31
CA GLY A 810 35.22 5.12 -1.76
C GLY A 810 35.72 6.18 -0.78
N GLY A 811 36.46 7.17 -1.29
CA GLY A 811 36.91 8.33 -0.53
C GLY A 811 36.18 9.62 -0.93
N MET A 812 36.44 10.70 -0.18
CA MET A 812 35.96 12.04 -0.49
C MET A 812 37.13 12.97 -0.77
N SER A 813 37.12 13.72 -1.88
CA SER A 813 38.16 14.74 -2.13
C SER A 813 37.83 15.87 -3.11
N ASN A 814 38.80 16.77 -3.34
CA ASN A 814 38.72 17.93 -4.24
C ASN A 814 37.57 18.89 -3.91
N ALA A 815 37.49 19.33 -2.64
CA ALA A 815 36.48 20.26 -2.14
C ALA A 815 35.03 19.75 -2.24
N ALA A 816 34.85 18.43 -2.21
CA ALA A 816 33.54 17.80 -2.02
C ALA A 816 33.03 18.03 -0.59
N GLN A 817 31.70 18.06 -0.43
CA GLN A 817 31.04 18.43 0.82
C GLN A 817 29.92 17.46 1.20
N ILE A 818 29.79 17.19 2.49
CA ILE A 818 28.64 16.53 3.11
C ILE A 818 28.15 17.45 4.23
N LEU A 819 26.85 17.75 4.25
CA LEU A 819 26.16 18.53 5.27
C LEU A 819 24.92 17.73 5.69
N THR A 820 24.79 17.32 6.95
CA THR A 820 23.65 16.46 7.34
C THR A 820 22.52 17.24 8.02
N GLY A 821 22.82 18.21 8.89
CA GLY A 821 21.91 19.33 9.22
C GLY A 821 21.37 19.31 10.65
N THR A 822 20.22 18.69 10.90
CA THR A 822 19.64 18.59 12.25
C THR A 822 18.98 17.23 12.50
N GLY A 823 19.42 16.49 13.51
CA GLY A 823 19.03 15.10 13.75
C GLY A 823 20.28 14.30 14.09
N ASN A 824 20.12 13.05 14.56
CA ASN A 824 21.28 12.26 14.98
C ASN A 824 21.87 11.51 13.78
N ASP A 825 22.82 12.14 13.10
CA ASP A 825 23.24 11.74 11.76
C ASP A 825 24.38 10.71 11.76
N THR A 826 24.48 9.90 10.72
CA THR A 826 25.54 8.88 10.56
C THR A 826 26.23 8.98 9.21
N VAL A 827 27.49 9.42 9.20
CA VAL A 827 28.33 9.48 8.00
C VAL A 827 29.44 8.43 8.08
N THR A 828 29.53 7.55 7.08
CA THR A 828 30.62 6.56 6.95
C THR A 828 31.36 6.73 5.63
N ILE A 829 32.68 6.89 5.68
CA ILE A 829 33.58 6.93 4.52
C ILE A 829 34.63 5.82 4.68
N GLU A 830 34.53 4.71 3.94
CA GLU A 830 35.50 3.60 4.06
C GLU A 830 36.90 3.99 3.55
N GLY A 831 36.97 4.84 2.54
CA GLY A 831 38.19 5.27 1.89
C GLY A 831 38.88 6.48 2.54
N VAL A 832 39.72 7.15 1.76
CA VAL A 832 40.53 8.30 2.19
C VAL A 832 39.68 9.58 2.14
N LEU A 833 39.74 10.38 3.20
CA LEU A 833 39.24 11.76 3.22
C LEU A 833 40.41 12.71 2.92
N ALA A 834 40.34 13.41 1.78
CA ALA A 834 41.43 14.25 1.33
C ALA A 834 41.02 15.58 0.69
N GLY A 835 41.99 16.47 0.50
CA GLY A 835 41.90 17.59 -0.42
C GLY A 835 41.40 18.90 0.20
N GLN A 836 42.00 19.99 -0.26
CA GLN A 836 41.79 21.32 0.31
C GLN A 836 40.32 21.73 0.18
N ASN A 837 39.72 22.15 1.30
CA ASN A 837 38.34 22.57 1.44
C ASN A 837 37.29 21.45 1.27
N SER A 838 37.67 20.17 1.30
CA SER A 838 36.67 19.11 1.47
C SER A 838 36.04 19.24 2.87
N ARG A 839 34.71 19.18 2.99
CA ARG A 839 33.98 19.51 4.23
C ARG A 839 33.06 18.37 4.65
N ILE A 840 33.07 18.03 5.94
CA ILE A 840 31.96 17.35 6.61
C ILE A 840 31.45 18.31 7.69
N ASP A 841 30.13 18.43 7.79
CA ASP A 841 29.40 19.33 8.67
C ASP A 841 28.19 18.54 9.16
N LEU A 842 28.22 18.03 10.40
CA LEU A 842 27.15 17.14 10.88
C LEU A 842 25.94 17.97 11.33
N GLY A 843 26.06 18.81 12.36
CA GLY A 843 25.15 19.93 12.59
C GLY A 843 24.58 20.00 14.00
N GLU A 844 23.26 19.82 14.16
CA GLU A 844 22.59 19.75 15.47
C GLU A 844 22.05 18.32 15.73
N GLY A 845 22.75 17.51 16.54
CA GLY A 845 22.39 16.12 16.84
C GLY A 845 23.42 15.43 17.72
N ASP A 846 23.11 14.21 18.23
CA ASP A 846 24.17 13.32 18.73
C ASP A 846 24.73 12.52 17.54
N ASP A 847 25.69 13.08 16.81
CA ASP A 847 26.09 12.62 15.47
C ASP A 847 27.19 11.55 15.50
N THR A 848 27.36 10.83 14.39
CA THR A 848 28.40 9.80 14.21
C THR A 848 29.10 9.95 12.87
N LEU A 849 30.43 10.10 12.90
CA LEU A 849 31.28 10.05 11.71
C LEU A 849 32.33 8.94 11.83
N VAL A 850 32.41 8.07 10.82
CA VAL A 850 33.43 7.03 10.71
C VAL A 850 34.24 7.21 9.42
N VAL A 851 35.55 7.35 9.53
CA VAL A 851 36.48 7.35 8.38
C VAL A 851 37.44 6.16 8.47
N GLY A 852 37.34 5.26 7.50
CA GLY A 852 38.14 4.05 7.36
C GLY A 852 39.59 4.33 6.93
N GLY A 853 39.78 5.25 5.99
CA GLY A 853 41.09 5.65 5.47
C GLY A 853 41.77 6.78 6.24
N ASN A 854 42.81 7.35 5.63
CA ASN A 854 43.56 8.47 6.19
C ASN A 854 42.80 9.80 5.99
N LEU A 855 43.08 10.76 6.87
CA LEU A 855 42.83 12.19 6.66
C LEU A 855 44.11 12.84 6.11
N SER A 856 43.99 13.66 5.08
CA SER A 856 45.14 14.32 4.45
C SER A 856 44.77 15.54 3.61
N ASP A 857 45.72 16.43 3.33
CA ASP A 857 45.53 17.57 2.42
C ASP A 857 44.39 18.53 2.79
N GLN A 858 44.15 18.79 4.09
CA GLN A 858 43.33 19.89 4.62
C GLN A 858 41.79 19.75 4.45
N PRO A 859 41.16 18.65 4.90
CA PRO A 859 39.72 18.61 5.10
C PRO A 859 39.33 19.41 6.35
N THR A 860 38.08 19.87 6.37
CA THR A 860 37.42 20.41 7.55
C THR A 860 36.33 19.44 7.98
N ILE A 861 36.28 19.12 9.27
CA ILE A 861 35.23 18.32 9.89
C ILE A 861 34.69 19.14 11.06
N LEU A 862 33.40 19.45 11.02
CA LEU A 862 32.66 19.97 12.16
C LEU A 862 31.64 18.90 12.55
N ALA A 863 31.57 18.55 13.83
CA ALA A 863 30.49 17.72 14.35
C ALA A 863 29.28 18.63 14.62
N GLY A 864 29.22 19.34 15.74
CA GLY A 864 28.47 20.60 15.82
C GLY A 864 27.88 20.91 17.19
N SER A 865 26.69 20.39 17.49
CA SER A 865 26.09 20.50 18.83
C SER A 865 25.17 19.33 19.16
N GLY A 866 25.38 18.77 20.35
CA GLY A 866 24.95 17.44 20.76
C GLY A 866 26.19 16.60 21.06
N ASN A 867 26.06 15.32 21.44
CA ASN A 867 27.16 14.52 21.97
C ASN A 867 27.75 13.61 20.89
N ASP A 868 28.74 14.12 20.17
CA ASP A 868 29.16 13.58 18.88
C ASP A 868 30.20 12.46 19.00
N THR A 869 30.18 11.49 18.07
CA THR A 869 31.11 10.36 18.02
C THR A 869 31.88 10.30 16.70
N LEU A 870 33.12 10.77 16.71
CA LEU A 870 34.03 10.76 15.55
C LEU A 870 35.05 9.61 15.65
N THR A 871 35.20 8.80 14.60
CA THR A 871 36.08 7.63 14.57
C THR A 871 36.97 7.59 13.33
N PHE A 872 38.29 7.68 13.54
CA PHE A 872 39.31 7.69 12.51
C PHE A 872 40.19 6.44 12.59
N ASN A 873 39.94 5.49 11.68
CA ASN A 873 40.65 4.21 11.60
C ASN A 873 42.00 4.31 10.87
N GLY A 874 42.18 5.33 10.01
CA GLY A 874 43.46 5.67 9.41
C GLY A 874 44.28 6.67 10.23
N ALA A 875 45.29 7.27 9.58
CA ALA A 875 46.11 8.33 10.15
C ALA A 875 45.63 9.72 9.74
N ILE A 876 45.78 10.70 10.62
CA ILE A 876 45.59 12.13 10.34
C ILE A 876 46.96 12.70 9.99
N LEU A 877 47.17 13.07 8.72
CA LEU A 877 48.50 13.23 8.12
C LEU A 877 48.92 14.68 7.82
N SER A 878 48.09 15.68 8.11
CA SER A 878 48.40 17.09 7.80
C SER A 878 48.16 18.03 8.98
N THR A 879 49.11 18.94 9.20
CA THR A 879 49.17 19.86 10.36
C THR A 879 48.21 21.05 10.30
N VAL A 880 47.22 20.98 9.41
CA VAL A 880 46.19 22.00 9.19
C VAL A 880 44.84 21.36 8.86
N ASP A 881 44.72 20.03 9.02
CA ASP A 881 43.42 19.36 9.05
C ASP A 881 42.68 19.90 10.29
N ASN A 882 41.43 20.33 10.13
CA ASN A 882 40.68 21.03 11.16
C ASN A 882 39.47 20.21 11.59
N ILE A 883 39.56 19.60 12.77
CA ILE A 883 38.50 18.83 13.41
C ILE A 883 37.97 19.66 14.59
N ASP A 884 36.67 19.92 14.62
CA ASP A 884 35.96 20.71 15.63
C ASP A 884 34.76 19.86 16.09
N LEU A 885 34.72 19.46 17.37
CA LEU A 885 33.62 18.63 17.90
C LEU A 885 32.41 19.53 18.24
N GLY A 886 32.65 20.63 18.96
CA GLY A 886 31.74 21.77 18.98
C GLY A 886 31.08 22.00 20.34
N ALA A 887 29.93 21.36 20.61
CA ALA A 887 29.14 21.63 21.80
C ALA A 887 28.29 20.46 22.29
N GLY A 888 28.92 19.55 23.03
CA GLY A 888 28.31 18.50 23.85
C GLY A 888 29.39 17.80 24.67
N ASP A 889 29.11 16.61 25.20
CA ASP A 889 30.14 15.77 25.81
C ASP A 889 30.70 14.79 24.75
N ASP A 890 31.64 15.27 23.93
CA ASP A 890 31.99 14.63 22.65
C ASP A 890 33.04 13.51 22.76
N VAL A 891 33.07 12.59 21.79
CA VAL A 891 33.98 11.44 21.74
C VAL A 891 34.70 11.33 20.39
N MET A 892 36.03 11.48 20.40
CA MET A 892 36.87 11.23 19.23
C MET A 892 37.78 10.01 19.44
N ASN A 893 37.73 9.06 18.51
CA ASN A 893 38.54 7.84 18.48
C ASN A 893 39.56 7.90 17.34
N ALA A 894 40.87 7.76 17.61
CA ALA A 894 41.92 7.88 16.58
C ALA A 894 42.99 6.76 16.63
N ALA A 895 43.26 6.13 15.48
CA ALA A 895 44.01 4.88 15.41
C ALA A 895 45.51 4.94 15.74
N ALA A 896 46.23 6.05 15.45
CA ALA A 896 47.53 6.31 16.08
C ALA A 896 48.19 7.65 15.73
N ARG A 897 48.38 7.94 14.43
CA ARG A 897 49.18 9.10 14.00
C ARG A 897 48.24 10.28 13.82
N MET A 898 48.52 11.35 14.54
CA MET A 898 47.83 12.62 14.47
C MET A 898 48.87 13.72 14.30
N ASP A 899 48.93 14.29 13.10
CA ASP A 899 49.70 15.50 12.82
C ASP A 899 48.81 16.76 12.82
N GLY A 900 47.48 16.61 12.76
CA GLY A 900 46.48 17.69 12.63
C GLY A 900 45.83 18.12 13.95
N ARG A 901 45.04 19.20 13.90
CA ARG A 901 44.43 19.85 15.09
C ARG A 901 43.02 19.33 15.35
N VAL A 902 42.73 19.12 16.63
CA VAL A 902 41.39 18.85 17.18
C VAL A 902 41.02 19.96 18.18
N ASP A 903 39.78 20.43 18.13
CA ASP A 903 39.14 21.25 19.15
C ASP A 903 37.90 20.49 19.66
N GLY A 904 37.77 20.24 20.96
CA GLY A 904 36.53 19.64 21.52
C GLY A 904 35.41 20.67 21.71
N GLY A 905 35.78 21.92 21.99
CA GLY A 905 34.83 23.03 22.06
C GLY A 905 34.21 23.22 23.45
N VAL A 906 32.94 22.84 23.63
CA VAL A 906 32.14 23.14 24.84
C VAL A 906 31.41 21.91 25.39
N GLY A 907 32.09 21.18 26.25
CA GLY A 907 31.46 20.28 27.23
C GLY A 907 32.49 19.57 28.10
N ASN A 908 32.45 18.24 28.11
CA ASN A 908 33.42 17.38 28.77
C ASN A 908 33.91 16.30 27.79
N ASP A 909 34.90 16.67 26.99
CA ASP A 909 35.22 15.96 25.75
C ASP A 909 36.24 14.85 25.97
N THR A 910 36.18 13.81 25.13
CA THR A 910 36.95 12.57 25.28
C THR A 910 37.71 12.18 24.01
N PHE A 911 39.04 12.15 24.11
CA PHE A 911 39.92 11.66 23.04
C PHE A 911 40.50 10.26 23.38
N ASN A 912 40.06 9.25 22.63
CA ASN A 912 40.49 7.86 22.74
C ASN A 912 41.51 7.50 21.66
N ILE A 913 42.66 6.96 22.07
CA ILE A 913 43.68 6.44 21.15
C ILE A 913 43.46 4.94 20.95
N THR A 914 43.06 4.52 19.75
CA THR A 914 42.58 3.14 19.50
C THR A 914 43.63 2.17 18.95
N GLY A 915 44.88 2.62 18.74
CA GLY A 915 45.98 1.78 18.27
C GLY A 915 47.39 2.31 18.54
N SER A 916 48.40 1.59 18.04
CA SER A 916 49.82 1.81 18.34
C SER A 916 50.53 2.72 17.32
N GLY A 917 51.26 3.75 17.77
CA GLY A 917 52.12 4.57 16.90
C GLY A 917 52.90 5.67 17.61
N GLU A 918 53.06 6.81 16.94
CA GLU A 918 53.94 7.92 17.35
C GLU A 918 53.49 8.63 18.64
N SER A 919 54.32 9.56 19.14
CA SER A 919 53.90 10.43 20.25
C SER A 919 52.85 11.44 19.79
N ILE A 920 51.92 11.82 20.66
CA ILE A 920 50.90 12.85 20.42
C ILE A 920 51.29 14.11 21.21
N SER A 921 50.99 15.30 20.69
CA SER A 921 51.17 16.57 21.42
C SER A 921 49.84 17.06 21.97
N LEU A 922 49.84 17.66 23.17
CA LEU A 922 48.69 18.42 23.65
C LEU A 922 48.56 19.78 22.94
N ASP A 923 49.61 20.30 22.28
CA ASP A 923 49.49 21.52 21.47
C ASP A 923 48.53 21.35 20.26
N ASP A 924 48.26 20.10 19.86
CA ASP A 924 47.36 19.74 18.74
C ASP A 924 45.93 19.36 19.22
N LEU A 925 45.70 19.31 20.55
CA LEU A 925 44.43 18.98 21.19
C LEU A 925 43.98 20.15 22.09
N ILE A 926 42.88 20.82 21.74
CA ILE A 926 42.39 22.01 22.45
C ILE A 926 40.98 21.71 22.98
N ASN A 927 40.66 22.19 24.20
CA ASN A 927 39.38 21.91 24.87
C ASN A 927 39.06 20.41 24.87
N ILE A 928 39.93 19.60 25.48
CA ILE A 928 39.69 18.17 25.70
C ILE A 928 39.94 17.88 27.18
N GLU A 929 38.91 17.41 27.89
CA GLU A 929 38.96 17.14 29.33
C GLU A 929 39.44 15.71 29.64
N ASN A 930 39.24 14.76 28.73
CA ASN A 930 39.54 13.34 28.97
C ASN A 930 40.40 12.76 27.83
N ILE A 931 41.57 12.21 28.15
CA ILE A 931 42.46 11.55 27.19
C ILE A 931 42.74 10.11 27.63
N ASN A 932 42.44 9.14 26.77
CA ASN A 932 42.69 7.73 27.04
C ASN A 932 43.79 7.17 26.12
N LEU A 933 44.93 6.83 26.71
CA LEU A 933 46.12 6.28 26.04
C LEU A 933 46.02 4.76 25.75
N ASN A 934 45.04 4.07 26.37
CA ASN A 934 44.72 2.66 26.19
C ASN A 934 45.88 1.64 26.36
N GLY A 935 46.99 2.00 27.05
CA GLY A 935 48.09 1.07 27.32
C GLY A 935 48.96 0.74 26.11
N PHE A 936 49.02 1.63 25.12
CA PHE A 936 49.74 1.38 23.85
C PHE A 936 51.25 1.74 23.90
N GLY A 937 51.79 2.13 25.06
CA GLY A 937 53.20 2.49 25.24
C GLY A 937 53.55 3.87 24.67
N ARG A 938 52.57 4.78 24.67
CA ARG A 938 52.64 6.09 23.99
C ARG A 938 53.38 7.13 24.83
N ILE A 939 53.69 8.26 24.20
CA ILE A 939 54.08 9.48 24.91
C ILE A 939 53.07 10.57 24.55
N LEU A 940 52.38 11.12 25.54
CA LEU A 940 51.68 12.39 25.41
C LEU A 940 52.66 13.50 25.78
N ASN A 941 52.97 14.36 24.82
CA ASN A 941 53.92 15.47 24.95
C ASN A 941 53.23 16.79 25.25
N ASP A 942 54.04 17.72 25.76
CA ASP A 942 53.71 19.14 25.88
C ASP A 942 52.44 19.42 26.72
N VAL A 943 52.17 18.54 27.70
CA VAL A 943 51.12 18.73 28.74
C VAL A 943 51.53 19.86 29.69
N ASN A 944 51.34 21.09 29.22
CA ASN A 944 51.68 22.33 29.90
C ASN A 944 50.40 23.13 30.19
N ARG A 945 50.40 23.88 31.30
CA ARG A 945 49.28 24.73 31.73
C ARG A 945 48.81 25.71 30.65
N ASP A 946 49.71 26.15 29.76
CA ASP A 946 49.36 27.11 28.71
C ASP A 946 48.47 26.51 27.59
N ALA A 947 48.31 25.18 27.54
CA ALA A 947 47.38 24.46 26.67
C ALA A 947 46.08 24.02 27.39
N LEU A 948 45.96 24.23 28.72
CA LEU A 948 44.79 23.80 29.50
C LEU A 948 43.75 24.90 29.61
N THR A 949 42.51 24.59 29.21
CA THR A 949 41.32 25.43 29.37
C THR A 949 40.38 24.94 30.49
N ASN A 950 40.47 23.66 30.87
CA ASN A 950 39.76 23.00 31.97
C ASN A 950 40.70 22.04 32.73
N ASP A 951 40.17 21.31 33.72
CA ASP A 951 40.86 20.18 34.35
C ASP A 951 40.99 19.01 33.35
N LEU A 952 42.12 18.30 33.35
CA LEU A 952 42.45 17.25 32.37
C LEU A 952 42.65 15.90 33.04
N PHE A 953 41.92 14.88 32.61
CA PHE A 953 42.02 13.49 33.03
C PHE A 953 42.75 12.65 31.99
N ILE A 954 43.71 11.83 32.42
CA ILE A 954 44.54 10.98 31.55
C ILE A 954 44.53 9.54 32.05
N GLN A 955 43.99 8.63 31.24
CA GLN A 955 43.91 7.19 31.49
C GLN A 955 44.92 6.40 30.64
N GLY A 956 45.34 5.22 31.09
CA GLY A 956 46.39 4.43 30.45
C GLY A 956 47.11 3.48 31.40
N ASP A 957 48.27 2.95 31.00
CA ASP A 957 48.98 1.96 31.82
C ASP A 957 50.49 2.23 32.01
N SER A 958 51.17 1.33 32.73
CA SER A 958 52.60 1.44 33.04
C SER A 958 53.58 1.36 31.85
N SER A 959 53.07 1.12 30.63
CA SER A 959 53.83 1.28 29.40
C SER A 959 53.81 2.72 28.88
N ASP A 960 52.74 3.47 29.17
CA ASP A 960 52.54 4.84 28.72
C ASP A 960 53.38 5.86 29.51
N ARG A 961 53.54 7.04 28.90
CA ARG A 961 54.33 8.14 29.45
C ARG A 961 53.63 9.48 29.21
N VAL A 962 53.60 10.34 30.22
CA VAL A 962 53.07 11.72 30.11
C VAL A 962 54.18 12.70 30.43
N ASN A 963 54.53 13.53 29.44
CA ASN A 963 55.50 14.60 29.56
C ASN A 963 54.78 15.90 29.93
N ILE A 964 54.76 16.20 31.22
CA ILE A 964 54.16 17.41 31.81
C ILE A 964 55.04 18.67 31.66
N GLY A 965 55.98 18.65 30.72
CA GLY A 965 56.87 19.76 30.42
C GLY A 965 57.91 20.07 31.50
N ARG A 966 58.46 21.28 31.46
CA ARG A 966 59.71 21.61 32.16
C ARG A 966 59.62 21.63 33.69
N GLN A 967 60.11 20.55 34.29
CA GLN A 967 60.63 20.54 35.66
C GLN A 967 61.89 21.44 35.79
N ASN A 968 62.00 22.18 36.89
CA ASN A 968 62.93 23.29 37.13
C ASN A 968 64.44 22.91 37.00
N LEU A 969 65.04 23.03 35.81
CA LEU A 969 66.41 22.59 35.53
C LEU A 969 67.43 23.70 35.25
N THR A 970 68.49 23.75 36.07
CA THR A 970 69.66 24.65 35.93
C THR A 970 70.77 24.04 35.06
N GLY A 971 70.40 23.34 33.98
CA GLY A 971 71.30 22.56 33.12
C GLY A 971 71.22 22.93 31.65
N THR A 972 72.36 23.03 30.97
CA THR A 972 72.46 23.41 29.56
C THR A 972 72.14 22.26 28.62
N ASN A 973 70.87 22.11 28.22
CA ASN A 973 70.51 21.43 26.98
C ASN A 973 69.35 22.19 26.33
N THR A 974 69.53 22.65 25.09
CA THR A 974 68.68 23.68 24.47
C THR A 974 68.06 23.17 23.19
N SER A 975 66.74 22.96 23.19
CA SER A 975 65.95 22.82 21.95
C SER A 975 64.58 23.50 22.03
N GLU A 976 63.86 23.51 23.16
CA GLU A 976 62.61 24.32 23.22
C GLU A 976 62.86 25.79 23.58
N THR A 977 62.28 26.66 22.75
CA THR A 977 62.19 28.13 22.87
C THR A 977 60.74 28.51 22.54
N SER A 978 60.01 29.44 23.17
CA SER A 978 60.25 30.37 24.31
C SER A 978 59.00 31.28 24.49
N ALA A 979 58.57 31.77 25.65
CA ALA A 979 59.01 31.65 27.06
C ALA A 979 58.01 32.41 28.01
N ASN A 980 58.26 32.37 29.33
CA ASN A 980 57.57 33.04 30.47
C ASN A 980 56.47 32.23 31.19
N GLY A 981 56.81 31.60 32.32
CA GLY A 981 55.87 31.51 33.45
C GLY A 981 55.10 30.20 33.67
N GLY A 982 55.54 29.06 33.13
CA GLY A 982 54.90 27.73 33.33
C GLY A 982 55.01 27.09 34.73
N GLY A 983 55.39 27.83 35.78
CA GLY A 983 55.40 27.36 37.17
C GLY A 983 56.32 26.16 37.46
N THR A 984 55.86 25.27 38.33
CA THR A 984 56.46 23.95 38.59
C THR A 984 55.32 22.99 38.92
N TRP A 985 55.27 21.86 38.24
CA TRP A 985 54.30 20.80 38.51
C TRP A 985 54.72 19.95 39.70
N SER A 986 53.77 19.67 40.59
CA SER A 986 53.93 18.76 41.72
C SER A 986 52.72 17.85 41.87
N ASP A 987 52.99 16.56 42.05
CA ASP A 987 52.06 15.63 42.69
C ASP A 987 51.64 16.21 44.05
N THR A 988 50.32 16.26 44.27
CA THR A 988 49.67 16.86 45.43
C THR A 988 48.70 15.92 46.15
N GLY A 989 48.59 14.65 45.73
CA GLY A 989 47.78 13.62 46.36
C GLY A 989 47.01 12.75 45.37
N ASP A 990 46.15 11.89 45.90
CA ASP A 990 45.39 10.91 45.13
C ASP A 990 43.93 11.36 44.97
N PHE A 991 43.33 11.12 43.81
CA PHE A 991 41.90 11.33 43.53
C PHE A 991 41.28 10.07 42.93
N ALA A 992 40.01 9.80 43.21
CA ALA A 992 39.32 8.62 42.70
C ALA A 992 37.95 9.01 42.14
N GLN A 993 37.74 8.68 40.88
CA GLN A 993 36.51 8.95 40.12
C GLN A 993 36.24 7.77 39.17
N ASP A 994 34.97 7.38 39.07
CA ASP A 994 34.44 6.37 38.14
C ASP A 994 35.19 5.03 38.12
N GLY A 995 35.77 4.66 39.27
CA GLY A 995 36.50 3.41 39.49
C GLY A 995 38.01 3.49 39.23
N VAL A 996 38.49 4.59 38.65
CA VAL A 996 39.91 4.86 38.38
C VAL A 996 40.51 5.68 39.53
N THR A 997 41.81 5.47 39.82
CA THR A 997 42.57 6.27 40.79
C THR A 997 43.67 7.03 40.07
N TYR A 998 43.77 8.34 40.33
CA TYR A 998 44.66 9.27 39.66
C TYR A 998 45.62 9.93 40.65
N ASP A 999 46.87 10.12 40.24
CA ASP A 999 47.81 11.05 40.87
C ASP A 999 47.47 12.48 40.42
N VAL A 1000 47.36 13.41 41.38
CA VAL A 1000 46.86 14.78 41.16
C VAL A 1000 48.02 15.76 41.00
N TRP A 1001 48.26 16.21 39.78
CA TRP A 1001 49.34 17.16 39.44
C TRP A 1001 48.82 18.59 39.35
N THR A 1002 49.42 19.50 40.12
CA THR A 1002 49.06 20.92 40.15
C THR A 1002 50.26 21.82 39.84
N ASN A 1003 50.01 22.98 39.22
CA ASN A 1003 51.05 23.91 38.75
C ASN A 1003 51.20 25.14 39.66
N SER A 1004 52.40 25.36 40.20
CA SER A 1004 52.61 26.27 41.34
C SER A 1004 52.66 27.79 41.04
N ASN A 1005 52.03 28.33 39.97
CA ASN A 1005 52.17 29.74 39.59
C ASN A 1005 50.87 30.56 39.68
N GLY A 1006 50.74 31.35 40.76
CA GLY A 1006 49.47 31.96 41.19
C GLY A 1006 48.96 33.15 40.37
N ASN A 1007 48.41 32.88 39.19
CA ASN A 1007 47.56 33.82 38.44
C ASN A 1007 46.05 33.53 38.54
N GLY A 1008 45.62 32.45 39.19
CA GLY A 1008 44.25 32.30 39.72
C GLY A 1008 43.29 31.39 38.95
N ASN A 1009 43.72 30.78 37.84
CA ASN A 1009 43.05 29.63 37.24
C ASN A 1009 43.96 28.41 37.49
N ASP A 1010 43.63 27.64 38.53
CA ASP A 1010 44.43 26.51 38.99
C ASP A 1010 43.87 25.21 38.38
N TYR A 1011 43.94 25.07 37.05
CA TYR A 1011 43.57 23.83 36.36
C TYR A 1011 44.52 22.68 36.72
N THR A 1012 43.94 21.50 36.92
CA THR A 1012 44.59 20.32 37.51
C THR A 1012 44.68 19.19 36.48
N VAL A 1013 45.78 18.44 36.51
CA VAL A 1013 45.96 17.26 35.65
C VAL A 1013 45.91 16.00 36.52
N TYR A 1014 44.98 15.10 36.20
CA TYR A 1014 44.72 13.84 36.89
C TYR A 1014 45.28 12.70 36.02
N ILE A 1015 46.32 12.01 36.48
CA ILE A 1015 47.00 10.97 35.70
C ILE A 1015 46.80 9.61 36.36
N GLU A 1016 46.26 8.62 35.66
CA GLU A 1016 45.96 7.30 36.22
C GLU A 1016 47.20 6.64 36.87
N GLN A 1017 47.00 6.08 38.06
CA GLN A 1017 48.07 5.50 38.87
C GLN A 1017 48.72 4.30 38.18
N GLY A 1018 49.95 4.52 37.71
CA GLY A 1018 50.77 3.52 37.04
C GLY A 1018 51.50 4.07 35.81
N ILE A 1019 50.95 5.13 35.18
CA ILE A 1019 51.55 5.81 34.02
C ILE A 1019 52.88 6.48 34.41
N ASN A 1020 53.87 6.46 33.52
CA ASN A 1020 55.17 7.08 33.79
C ASN A 1020 55.14 8.59 33.48
N VAL A 1021 54.96 9.42 34.49
CA VAL A 1021 55.16 10.88 34.36
C VAL A 1021 56.66 11.19 34.24
N ILE A 1022 57.05 12.02 33.25
CA ILE A 1022 58.46 12.23 32.84
C ILE A 1022 58.89 13.69 32.71
#